data_AF-A0A497CG49-F1
#
_entry.id   AF-A0A497CG49-F1
#
_cell.length_a   1.000
_cell.length_b   1.000
_cell.length_c   1.000
_cell.angle_alpha   90.00
_cell.angle_beta   90.00
_cell.angle_gamma   90.00
#
_symmetry.space_group_name_H-M   'P 1'
#
loop_
_entity.id
_entity.type
_entity.pdbx_description
1 polymer ?
#
loop_
_entity_poly.entity_id
_entity_poly.type
_entity_poly.pdbx_seq_one_letter_code
_entity_poly.pdbx_strand_id
1 'polypeptide(L)'
;MSKSIPSLQIFISSPGDVSEERELTKKVIERLQGAYSGWIELIPIYWEHEPLLATQTFQEQITRPSETDIVITILWSRLGTRLPAQFTKEDGSRYESGTEFEFEDAIESFKNHGTPDLLIYRKTADPKVSLKDKKVLLDKIKQKEALDNFFDRWFHDKTEGTLIAAFHPFANSANFEEIFEAHLSKLIKNKLPELKDIDKIPSIKPIWKEESPFRGLDVFNFKHAPVFFGRTKAISEIIDSLRVQSALEKSFLMVLGRSGGGKSSLVRAGVLPMITQPGVIEGVGLWRRAIMKPGDSSGDLFDNLAASFLDKTALPELSSDGTSYKELATILRETPKAAVPLIKGGLSQAAAELTKQEQLTKQPEARLVLVVDQMEEMFSLESITQNDRANFIEALDALSRCGRVWVIATLRSDFYPRTSELEVLVTLKEGAGQYDLLSPSTAEIGQMIRQPAQAAGLYFEEDPSTNERLDDVLRDAAAKNPNALPLLEFTLEELYKQRTETGMLTYKAYKNLGGVEGALAQRAEEVFSKLKPKVQQSMDIELHSLISIGVDDGERLSRKYAPLELVTATPETKAFVEAFVQARLFTTDLAEDGSATVNIAHEALLHHWPRLQDWIEKNREDLRIHARVQIASTRWEDEKRSREYLLSAGKQISEAEELVKNKSIELTNIEKAFIKASIAKRKRIWWVKRAIASVLVVLTIVAISTAYLAQQQRDNAKTEAKTAEQVSDFMIDLFEVSDPDKALGDTITVREI
;
A
#
# COMPACT_ATOMS: atom_id res chain seq x y z
N MET A 1 -27.01 -40.38 -24.06
CA MET A 1 -25.69 -40.68 -24.65
C MET A 1 -24.77 -39.53 -24.28
N SER A 2 -23.81 -39.72 -23.37
CA SER A 2 -22.82 -38.68 -23.06
C SER A 2 -21.93 -38.50 -24.30
N LYS A 3 -22.02 -37.36 -24.98
CA LYS A 3 -20.98 -36.99 -25.95
C LYS A 3 -19.65 -36.98 -25.20
N SER A 4 -18.67 -37.75 -25.66
CA SER A 4 -17.30 -37.67 -25.17
C SER A 4 -16.79 -36.25 -25.43
N ILE A 5 -16.33 -35.58 -24.38
CA ILE A 5 -15.72 -34.26 -24.49
C ILE A 5 -14.43 -34.43 -25.32
N PRO A 6 -14.21 -33.63 -26.38
CA PRO A 6 -12.97 -33.69 -27.14
C PRO A 6 -11.77 -33.33 -26.26
N SER A 7 -10.61 -33.93 -26.51
CA SER A 7 -9.35 -33.62 -25.83
C SER A 7 -8.34 -33.00 -26.80
N LEU A 8 -7.55 -32.03 -26.35
CA LEU A 8 -6.37 -31.54 -27.05
C LEU A 8 -5.11 -31.83 -26.23
N GLN A 9 -4.18 -32.56 -26.83
CA GLN A 9 -2.85 -32.81 -26.27
C GLN A 9 -1.90 -31.68 -26.63
N ILE A 10 -1.28 -31.07 -25.61
CA ILE A 10 -0.40 -29.92 -25.76
C ILE A 10 1.00 -30.31 -25.28
N PHE A 11 1.92 -30.55 -26.21
CA PHE A 11 3.31 -30.85 -25.89
C PHE A 11 4.07 -29.58 -25.51
N ILE A 12 4.72 -29.57 -24.34
CA ILE A 12 5.52 -28.44 -23.88
C ILE A 12 7.01 -28.75 -23.97
N SER A 13 7.68 -28.05 -24.87
CA SER A 13 9.11 -28.10 -25.09
C SER A 13 9.77 -26.84 -24.54
N SER A 14 10.61 -26.99 -23.50
CA SER A 14 11.25 -25.84 -22.86
C SER A 14 12.55 -26.27 -22.16
N PRO A 15 13.70 -25.63 -22.43
CA PRO A 15 14.91 -25.85 -21.65
C PRO A 15 14.77 -25.33 -20.21
N GLY A 16 15.62 -25.79 -19.29
CA GLY A 16 15.52 -25.47 -17.86
C GLY A 16 15.77 -24.00 -17.47
N ASP A 17 16.25 -23.14 -18.37
CA ASP A 17 16.49 -21.70 -18.11
C ASP A 17 15.22 -20.84 -18.27
N VAL A 18 14.11 -21.41 -18.73
CA VAL A 18 12.78 -20.78 -18.83
C VAL A 18 11.75 -21.49 -17.93
N SER A 19 12.20 -22.02 -16.79
CA SER A 19 11.34 -22.75 -15.84
C SER A 19 10.20 -21.90 -15.28
N GLU A 20 10.40 -20.59 -15.16
CA GLU A 20 9.36 -19.64 -14.77
C GLU A 20 8.25 -19.56 -15.82
N GLU A 21 8.60 -19.40 -17.10
CA GLU A 21 7.63 -19.41 -18.20
C GLU A 21 6.96 -20.78 -18.38
N ARG A 22 7.66 -21.88 -18.08
CA ARG A 22 7.08 -23.24 -18.04
C ARG A 22 6.00 -23.37 -16.96
N GLU A 23 6.25 -22.86 -15.76
CA GLU A 23 5.24 -22.84 -14.69
C GLU A 23 4.05 -21.92 -15.03
N LEU A 24 4.31 -20.78 -15.69
CA LEU A 24 3.23 -19.93 -16.21
C LEU A 24 2.40 -20.64 -17.28
N THR A 25 3.04 -21.43 -18.15
CA THR A 25 2.35 -22.26 -19.15
C THR A 25 1.37 -23.22 -18.49
N LYS A 26 1.80 -23.89 -17.43
CA LYS A 26 0.93 -24.78 -16.64
C LYS A 26 -0.28 -24.01 -16.08
N LYS A 27 -0.04 -22.87 -15.42
CA LYS A 27 -1.11 -22.03 -14.85
C LYS A 27 -2.09 -21.51 -15.90
N VAL A 28 -1.60 -21.12 -17.08
CA VAL A 28 -2.43 -20.66 -18.20
C VAL A 28 -3.28 -21.81 -18.74
N ILE A 29 -2.69 -23.00 -18.94
CA ILE A 29 -3.43 -24.18 -19.41
C ILE A 29 -4.49 -24.60 -18.39
N GLU A 30 -4.17 -24.63 -17.10
CA GLU A 30 -5.13 -24.90 -16.03
C GLU A 30 -6.30 -23.90 -16.05
N ARG A 31 -5.99 -22.61 -16.20
CA ARG A 31 -6.99 -21.54 -16.29
C ARG A 31 -7.89 -21.67 -17.52
N LEU A 32 -7.31 -21.94 -18.69
CA LEU A 32 -8.07 -22.20 -19.91
C LEU A 32 -8.89 -23.50 -19.81
N GLN A 33 -8.37 -24.53 -19.14
CA GLN A 33 -9.12 -25.75 -18.84
C GLN A 33 -10.32 -25.45 -17.94
N GLY A 34 -10.17 -24.55 -16.95
CA GLY A 34 -11.29 -24.02 -16.17
C GLY A 34 -12.31 -23.34 -17.09
N ALA A 35 -11.87 -22.36 -17.88
CA ALA A 35 -12.73 -21.58 -18.78
C ALA A 35 -13.51 -22.45 -19.78
N TYR A 36 -12.88 -23.46 -20.36
CA TYR A 36 -13.49 -24.37 -21.34
C TYR A 36 -13.95 -25.71 -20.76
N SER A 37 -14.06 -25.80 -19.43
CA SER A 37 -14.44 -27.04 -18.77
C SER A 37 -15.77 -27.56 -19.29
N GLY A 38 -15.87 -28.86 -19.51
CA GLY A 38 -17.07 -29.51 -20.05
C GLY A 38 -17.24 -29.40 -21.57
N TRP A 39 -16.42 -28.59 -22.25
CA TRP A 39 -16.41 -28.46 -23.71
C TRP A 39 -15.20 -29.10 -24.35
N ILE A 40 -14.05 -29.02 -23.68
CA ILE A 40 -12.79 -29.60 -24.11
C ILE A 40 -11.92 -29.96 -22.90
N GLU A 41 -11.14 -31.02 -23.02
CA GLU A 41 -10.07 -31.39 -22.10
C GLU A 41 -8.71 -30.97 -22.68
N LEU A 42 -7.96 -30.14 -21.97
CA LEU A 42 -6.60 -29.72 -22.32
C LEU A 42 -5.62 -30.60 -21.54
N ILE A 43 -4.83 -31.39 -22.25
CA ILE A 43 -3.90 -32.36 -21.66
C ILE A 43 -2.48 -31.86 -21.91
N PRO A 44 -1.86 -31.14 -20.96
CA PRO A 44 -0.47 -30.72 -21.11
C PRO A 44 0.46 -31.93 -20.91
N ILE A 45 1.38 -32.11 -21.85
CA ILE A 45 2.38 -33.19 -21.84
C ILE A 45 3.75 -32.57 -21.54
N TYR A 46 4.29 -32.98 -20.40
CA TYR A 46 5.64 -32.63 -19.94
C TYR A 46 6.44 -33.94 -19.82
N TRP A 47 7.22 -34.27 -20.84
CA TRP A 47 7.89 -35.58 -20.93
C TRP A 47 8.82 -35.90 -19.76
N GLU A 48 9.34 -34.89 -19.06
CA GLU A 48 10.23 -35.04 -17.89
C GLU A 48 9.56 -35.68 -16.66
N HIS A 49 8.22 -35.76 -16.63
CA HIS A 49 7.45 -36.31 -15.52
C HIS A 49 6.84 -37.69 -15.81
N GLU A 50 7.03 -38.22 -17.03
CA GLU A 50 6.57 -39.54 -17.41
C GLU A 50 7.48 -40.61 -16.77
N PRO A 51 6.92 -41.58 -16.01
CA PRO A 51 7.72 -42.64 -15.40
C PRO A 51 8.28 -43.57 -16.48
N LEU A 52 9.58 -43.45 -16.75
CA LEU A 52 10.26 -44.29 -17.74
C LEU A 52 10.60 -45.67 -17.16
N LEU A 53 10.02 -46.72 -17.74
CA LEU A 53 10.32 -48.11 -17.47
C LEU A 53 11.66 -48.49 -18.11
N ALA A 54 12.54 -49.11 -17.33
CA ALA A 54 13.83 -49.63 -17.83
C ALA A 54 13.68 -50.82 -18.81
N THR A 55 12.46 -51.37 -18.96
CA THR A 55 12.16 -52.53 -19.80
C THR A 55 11.85 -52.19 -21.26
N GLN A 56 11.77 -50.91 -21.60
CA GLN A 56 11.47 -50.42 -22.95
C GLN A 56 12.48 -49.33 -23.33
N THR A 57 12.60 -49.07 -24.63
CA THR A 57 13.48 -47.99 -25.09
C THR A 57 12.87 -46.63 -24.71
N PHE A 58 13.71 -45.60 -24.52
CA PHE A 58 13.27 -44.23 -24.19
C PHE A 58 12.24 -43.68 -25.21
N GLN A 59 12.26 -44.21 -26.43
CA GLN A 59 11.43 -43.79 -27.57
C GLN A 59 10.04 -44.43 -27.60
N GLU A 60 9.83 -45.58 -26.95
CA GLU A 60 8.55 -46.29 -26.95
C GLU A 60 7.58 -45.81 -25.86
N GLN A 61 8.07 -44.94 -24.96
CA GLN A 61 7.38 -44.56 -23.72
C GLN A 61 7.02 -43.08 -23.63
N ILE A 62 7.52 -42.26 -24.54
CA ILE A 62 7.29 -40.81 -24.54
C ILE A 62 6.37 -40.48 -25.69
N THR A 63 5.24 -39.83 -25.39
CA THR A 63 4.36 -39.27 -26.42
C THR A 63 5.17 -38.35 -27.33
N ARG A 64 5.20 -38.65 -28.63
CA ARG A 64 6.00 -37.84 -29.56
C ARG A 64 5.33 -36.50 -29.82
N PRO A 65 6.09 -35.41 -30.03
CA PRO A 65 5.51 -34.13 -30.44
C PRO A 65 4.62 -34.25 -31.68
N SER A 66 5.02 -35.06 -32.66
CA SER A 66 4.25 -35.36 -33.88
C SER A 66 2.89 -36.02 -33.66
N GLU A 67 2.67 -36.66 -32.50
CA GLU A 67 1.42 -37.34 -32.13
C GLU A 67 0.44 -36.43 -31.38
N THR A 68 0.84 -35.19 -31.08
CA THR A 68 0.02 -34.23 -30.32
C THR A 68 -0.73 -33.25 -31.22
N ASP A 69 -1.64 -32.46 -30.64
CA ASP A 69 -2.43 -31.47 -31.39
C ASP A 69 -1.73 -30.10 -31.49
N ILE A 70 -0.95 -29.76 -30.47
CA ILE A 70 -0.28 -28.46 -30.32
C ILE A 70 1.10 -28.68 -29.70
N VAL A 71 2.13 -28.04 -30.27
CA VAL A 71 3.48 -28.00 -29.70
C VAL A 71 3.83 -26.57 -29.33
N ILE A 72 4.19 -26.37 -28.06
CA ILE A 72 4.64 -25.10 -27.52
C ILE A 72 6.14 -25.18 -27.25
N THR A 73 6.93 -24.33 -27.90
CA THR A 73 8.38 -24.26 -27.70
C THR A 73 8.76 -22.94 -27.05
N ILE A 74 9.40 -22.97 -25.88
CA ILE A 74 9.81 -21.76 -25.14
C ILE A 74 11.35 -21.75 -25.04
N LEU A 75 11.99 -20.70 -25.54
CA LEU A 75 13.44 -20.61 -25.64
C LEU A 75 13.97 -19.27 -25.11
N TRP A 76 15.18 -19.27 -24.54
CA TRP A 76 15.83 -18.04 -24.07
C TRP A 76 17.33 -17.98 -24.36
N SER A 77 18.16 -18.63 -23.54
CA SER A 77 19.62 -18.50 -23.58
C SER A 77 20.32 -19.80 -23.94
N ARG A 78 19.58 -20.91 -24.01
CA ARG A 78 20.07 -22.23 -24.37
C ARG A 78 19.10 -22.98 -25.26
N LEU A 79 19.62 -23.95 -26.02
CA LEU A 79 18.81 -24.84 -26.85
C LEU A 79 18.44 -26.14 -26.12
N GLY A 80 19.24 -26.60 -25.15
CA GLY A 80 18.94 -27.78 -24.34
C GLY A 80 20.12 -28.75 -24.20
N THR A 81 19.90 -29.91 -23.59
CA THR A 81 20.93 -30.96 -23.44
C THR A 81 20.95 -31.89 -24.65
N ARG A 82 22.15 -32.31 -25.05
CA ARG A 82 22.34 -33.26 -26.16
C ARG A 82 21.65 -34.60 -25.87
N LEU A 83 21.00 -35.14 -26.90
CA LEU A 83 20.40 -36.47 -26.84
C LEU A 83 21.45 -37.58 -26.95
N PRO A 84 21.14 -38.81 -26.49
CA PRO A 84 21.97 -39.98 -26.71
C PRO A 84 22.30 -40.22 -28.19
N ALA A 85 23.42 -40.91 -28.46
CA ALA A 85 23.98 -41.14 -29.80
C ALA A 85 23.02 -41.78 -30.84
N GLN A 86 21.96 -42.44 -30.36
CA GLN A 86 20.94 -43.11 -31.16
C GLN A 86 19.89 -42.18 -31.78
N PHE A 87 19.89 -40.89 -31.41
CA PHE A 87 19.02 -39.87 -32.01
C PHE A 87 19.80 -39.11 -33.09
N THR A 88 19.60 -39.51 -34.33
CA THR A 88 20.19 -38.88 -35.52
C THR A 88 19.09 -38.38 -36.45
N LYS A 89 19.36 -37.28 -37.14
CA LYS A 89 18.54 -36.74 -38.22
C LYS A 89 18.51 -37.72 -39.39
N GLU A 90 17.61 -37.52 -40.34
CA GLU A 90 17.51 -38.34 -41.56
C GLU A 90 18.82 -38.40 -42.36
N ASP A 91 19.65 -37.34 -42.29
CA ASP A 91 20.96 -37.26 -42.94
C ASP A 91 22.09 -37.97 -42.16
N GLY A 92 21.78 -38.60 -41.01
CA GLY A 92 22.72 -39.29 -40.14
C GLY A 92 23.51 -38.39 -39.18
N SER A 93 23.34 -37.06 -39.25
CA SER A 93 23.90 -36.13 -38.27
C SER A 93 23.17 -36.21 -36.93
N ARG A 94 23.78 -35.76 -35.83
CA ARG A 94 23.16 -35.80 -34.50
C ARG A 94 22.40 -34.51 -34.21
N TYR A 95 21.32 -34.63 -33.43
CA TYR A 95 20.66 -33.48 -32.83
C TYR A 95 21.56 -32.83 -31.77
N GLU A 96 21.59 -31.50 -31.75
CA GLU A 96 22.32 -30.70 -30.78
C GLU A 96 21.59 -30.63 -29.43
N SER A 97 20.27 -30.83 -29.41
CA SER A 97 19.50 -30.95 -28.16
C SER A 97 18.20 -31.77 -28.31
N GLY A 98 17.61 -32.13 -27.17
CA GLY A 98 16.24 -32.67 -27.09
C GLY A 98 15.20 -31.72 -27.69
N THR A 99 15.27 -30.43 -27.37
CA THR A 99 14.40 -29.40 -27.92
C THR A 99 14.49 -29.28 -29.45
N GLU A 100 15.69 -29.44 -30.04
CA GLU A 100 15.84 -29.42 -31.50
C GLU A 100 15.14 -30.63 -32.13
N PHE A 101 15.32 -31.82 -31.55
CA PHE A 101 14.59 -33.02 -31.99
C PHE A 101 13.08 -32.84 -31.88
N GLU A 102 12.59 -32.33 -30.75
CA GLU A 102 11.17 -32.13 -30.50
C GLU A 102 10.54 -31.16 -31.51
N PHE A 103 11.25 -30.09 -31.85
CA PHE A 103 10.82 -29.14 -32.88
C PHE A 103 10.85 -29.74 -34.29
N GLU A 104 11.93 -30.45 -34.65
CA GLU A 104 12.08 -31.03 -35.99
C GLU A 104 11.03 -32.13 -36.25
N ASP A 105 10.74 -32.99 -35.26
CA ASP A 105 9.67 -34.00 -35.32
C ASP A 105 8.29 -33.35 -35.53
N ALA A 106 8.00 -32.28 -34.79
CA ALA A 106 6.73 -31.56 -34.90
C ALA A 106 6.55 -30.83 -36.25
N ILE A 107 7.58 -30.11 -36.73
CA ILE A 107 7.48 -29.33 -37.96
C ILE A 107 7.41 -30.22 -39.20
N GLU A 108 8.07 -31.38 -39.17
CA GLU A 108 8.00 -32.36 -40.23
C GLU A 108 6.60 -32.99 -40.32
N SER A 109 6.04 -33.40 -39.18
CA SER A 109 4.65 -33.88 -39.11
C SER A 109 3.67 -32.82 -39.60
N PHE A 110 3.83 -31.55 -39.21
CA PHE A 110 2.97 -30.47 -39.68
C PHE A 110 3.04 -30.27 -41.20
N LYS A 111 4.23 -30.32 -41.80
CA LYS A 111 4.39 -30.22 -43.26
C LYS A 111 3.73 -31.38 -44.01
N ASN A 112 3.79 -32.58 -43.43
CA ASN A 112 3.27 -33.78 -44.08
C ASN A 112 1.77 -34.00 -43.82
N HIS A 113 1.26 -33.60 -42.65
CA HIS A 113 -0.06 -34.01 -42.13
C HIS A 113 -0.90 -32.82 -41.64
N GLY A 114 -0.34 -31.62 -41.53
CA GLY A 114 -1.05 -30.41 -41.07
C GLY A 114 -1.24 -30.30 -39.56
N THR A 115 -0.62 -31.17 -38.77
CA THR A 115 -0.65 -31.20 -37.30
C THR A 115 0.71 -31.68 -36.76
N PRO A 116 1.16 -31.29 -35.56
CA PRO A 116 0.58 -30.32 -34.61
C PRO A 116 0.68 -28.87 -35.07
N ASP A 117 -0.16 -27.98 -34.54
CA ASP A 117 0.10 -26.53 -34.65
C ASP A 117 1.29 -26.14 -33.75
N LEU A 118 2.24 -25.36 -34.26
CA LEU A 118 3.45 -24.97 -33.51
C LEU A 118 3.40 -23.50 -33.08
N LEU A 119 3.62 -23.24 -31.79
CA LEU A 119 3.85 -21.89 -31.26
C LEU A 119 5.23 -21.80 -30.62
N ILE A 120 6.08 -20.95 -31.19
CA ILE A 120 7.47 -20.76 -30.74
C ILE A 120 7.61 -19.40 -30.06
N TYR A 121 8.14 -19.39 -28.84
CA TYR A 121 8.37 -18.22 -28.02
C TYR A 121 9.85 -18.03 -27.72
N ARG A 122 10.35 -16.80 -27.90
CA ARG A 122 11.76 -16.45 -27.65
C ARG A 122 11.87 -15.30 -26.67
N LYS A 123 12.48 -15.53 -25.52
CA LYS A 123 12.76 -14.48 -24.54
C LYS A 123 13.86 -13.56 -25.07
N THR A 124 13.65 -12.25 -25.02
CA THR A 124 14.59 -11.24 -25.55
C THR A 124 15.44 -10.56 -24.48
N ALA A 125 15.15 -10.78 -23.20
CA ALA A 125 15.97 -10.24 -22.12
C ALA A 125 17.39 -10.84 -22.14
N ASP A 126 18.39 -10.09 -21.68
CA ASP A 126 19.75 -10.60 -21.60
C ASP A 126 19.91 -11.62 -20.46
N PRO A 127 20.54 -12.78 -20.71
CA PRO A 127 20.83 -13.75 -19.65
C PRO A 127 21.89 -13.21 -18.69
N LYS A 128 21.58 -13.24 -17.40
CA LYS A 128 22.55 -12.92 -16.35
C LYS A 128 23.47 -14.12 -16.12
N VAL A 129 24.77 -13.92 -16.34
CA VAL A 129 25.77 -14.98 -16.18
C VAL A 129 26.81 -14.58 -15.14
N SER A 130 27.12 -15.51 -14.23
CA SER A 130 28.23 -15.34 -13.28
C SER A 130 29.55 -15.59 -13.99
N LEU A 131 30.51 -14.68 -13.81
CA LEU A 131 31.88 -14.85 -14.29
C LEU A 131 32.77 -15.64 -13.30
N LYS A 132 32.21 -16.13 -12.17
CA LYS A 132 32.97 -16.85 -11.13
C LYS A 132 33.49 -18.21 -11.62
N ASP A 133 32.70 -18.94 -12.43
CA ASP A 133 33.06 -20.27 -12.95
C ASP A 133 33.22 -20.23 -14.48
N LYS A 134 34.47 -20.31 -14.93
CA LYS A 134 34.83 -20.27 -16.35
C LYS A 134 34.24 -21.45 -17.14
N LYS A 135 34.11 -22.64 -16.55
CA LYS A 135 33.59 -23.82 -17.24
C LYS A 135 32.09 -23.67 -17.49
N VAL A 136 31.34 -23.23 -16.48
CA VAL A 136 29.91 -22.94 -16.61
C VAL A 136 29.66 -21.81 -17.59
N LEU A 137 30.49 -20.76 -17.57
CA LEU A 137 30.40 -19.65 -18.53
C LEU A 137 30.60 -20.12 -19.98
N LEU A 138 31.63 -20.92 -20.24
CA LEU A 138 31.90 -21.44 -21.59
C LEU A 138 30.77 -22.36 -22.09
N ASP A 139 30.16 -23.15 -21.20
CA ASP A 139 29.02 -23.99 -21.56
C ASP A 139 27.79 -23.14 -21.94
N LYS A 140 27.52 -22.07 -21.18
CA LYS A 140 26.45 -21.11 -21.51
C LYS A 140 26.66 -20.41 -22.85
N ILE A 141 27.90 -20.02 -23.17
CA ILE A 141 28.23 -19.42 -24.48
C ILE A 141 27.92 -20.41 -25.62
N LYS A 142 28.38 -21.67 -25.50
CA LYS A 142 28.10 -22.71 -26.51
C LYS A 142 26.61 -22.95 -26.71
N GLN A 143 25.85 -22.97 -25.61
CA GLN A 143 24.40 -23.13 -25.66
C GLN A 143 23.70 -21.95 -26.34
N LYS A 144 24.18 -20.73 -26.12
CA LYS A 144 23.67 -19.53 -26.78
C LYS A 144 23.97 -19.55 -28.28
N GLU A 145 25.19 -19.93 -28.68
CA GLU A 145 25.57 -20.11 -30.09
C GLU A 145 24.73 -21.19 -30.77
N ALA A 146 24.49 -22.33 -30.11
CA ALA A 146 23.63 -23.39 -30.65
C ALA A 146 22.19 -22.89 -30.87
N LEU A 147 21.66 -22.11 -29.92
CA LEU A 147 20.33 -21.50 -30.03
C LEU A 147 20.25 -20.49 -31.18
N ASP A 148 21.25 -19.62 -31.32
CA ASP A 148 21.27 -18.63 -32.42
C ASP A 148 21.35 -19.33 -33.78
N ASN A 149 22.21 -20.34 -33.92
CA ASN A 149 22.30 -21.16 -35.13
C ASN A 149 20.99 -21.88 -35.46
N PHE A 150 20.25 -22.33 -34.44
CA PHE A 150 18.92 -22.92 -34.62
C PHE A 150 17.92 -21.90 -35.19
N PHE A 151 17.89 -20.68 -34.66
CA PHE A 151 17.03 -19.61 -35.18
C PHE A 151 17.42 -19.15 -36.59
N ASP A 152 18.71 -19.05 -36.88
CA ASP A 152 19.21 -18.70 -38.22
C ASP A 152 18.85 -19.76 -39.26
N ARG A 153 18.80 -21.04 -38.86
CA ARG A 153 18.44 -22.14 -39.76
C ARG A 153 16.94 -22.18 -40.07
N TRP A 154 16.10 -22.00 -39.05
CA TRP A 154 14.67 -22.32 -39.14
C TRP A 154 13.76 -21.11 -39.31
N PHE A 155 14.23 -19.91 -38.93
CA PHE A 155 13.41 -18.71 -38.91
C PHE A 155 13.95 -17.59 -39.79
N HIS A 156 15.20 -17.67 -40.27
CA HIS A 156 15.79 -16.67 -41.16
C HIS A 156 16.20 -17.25 -42.52
N ASP A 157 16.10 -16.43 -43.56
CA ASP A 157 16.68 -16.72 -44.86
C ASP A 157 18.21 -16.52 -44.81
N LYS A 158 18.97 -17.56 -45.15
CA LYS A 158 20.44 -17.53 -45.13
C LYS A 158 21.07 -16.54 -46.12
N THR A 159 20.30 -16.06 -47.10
CA THR A 159 20.77 -15.17 -48.17
C THR A 159 20.33 -13.72 -47.98
N GLU A 160 19.13 -13.49 -47.44
CA GLU A 160 18.56 -12.14 -47.29
C GLU A 160 18.38 -11.69 -45.83
N GLY A 161 18.49 -12.59 -44.86
CA GLY A 161 18.27 -12.28 -43.43
C GLY A 161 16.80 -11.98 -43.08
N THR A 162 15.87 -12.23 -44.00
CA THR A 162 14.42 -12.05 -43.82
C THR A 162 13.79 -13.21 -43.05
N LEU A 163 12.68 -12.96 -42.35
CA LEU A 163 11.99 -14.00 -41.56
C LEU A 163 11.21 -14.96 -42.47
N ILE A 164 11.52 -16.25 -42.43
CA ILE A 164 10.84 -17.31 -43.19
C ILE A 164 9.74 -18.03 -42.38
N ALA A 165 9.78 -17.93 -41.06
CA ALA A 165 8.79 -18.50 -40.15
C ALA A 165 8.54 -17.55 -38.97
N ALA A 166 7.32 -17.57 -38.43
CA ALA A 166 6.95 -16.73 -37.29
C ALA A 166 7.42 -17.35 -35.97
N PHE A 167 7.96 -16.52 -35.10
CA PHE A 167 8.12 -16.80 -33.67
C PHE A 167 7.68 -15.57 -32.88
N HIS A 168 7.41 -15.74 -31.60
CA HIS A 168 6.86 -14.71 -30.74
C HIS A 168 7.92 -14.24 -29.73
N PRO A 169 8.55 -13.07 -29.95
CA PRO A 169 9.46 -12.49 -28.98
C PRO A 169 8.70 -12.02 -27.74
N PHE A 170 9.28 -12.21 -26.56
CA PHE A 170 8.73 -11.67 -25.31
C PHE A 170 9.85 -11.15 -24.41
N ALA A 171 9.57 -10.05 -23.71
CA ALA A 171 10.59 -9.38 -22.90
C ALA A 171 10.69 -9.94 -21.47
N ASN A 172 9.56 -10.31 -20.87
CA ASN A 172 9.46 -10.79 -19.50
C ASN A 172 8.27 -11.74 -19.34
N SER A 173 8.17 -12.41 -18.20
CA SER A 173 7.21 -13.47 -17.93
C SER A 173 5.75 -12.99 -17.96
N ALA A 174 5.48 -11.72 -17.60
CA ALA A 174 4.13 -11.15 -17.70
C ALA A 174 3.69 -10.96 -19.16
N ASN A 175 4.60 -10.45 -19.99
CA ASN A 175 4.36 -10.33 -21.43
C ASN A 175 4.22 -11.71 -22.09
N PHE A 176 5.00 -12.71 -21.64
CA PHE A 176 4.83 -14.09 -22.08
C PHE A 176 3.45 -14.65 -21.73
N GLU A 177 3.03 -14.53 -20.46
CA GLU A 177 1.74 -15.04 -19.98
C GLU A 177 0.58 -14.47 -20.81
N GLU A 178 0.56 -13.16 -21.04
CA GLU A 178 -0.48 -12.48 -21.81
C GLU A 178 -0.53 -12.96 -23.27
N ILE A 179 0.62 -12.99 -23.96
CA ILE A 179 0.69 -13.41 -25.36
C ILE A 179 0.35 -14.90 -25.48
N PHE A 180 0.88 -15.74 -24.60
CA PHE A 180 0.67 -17.19 -24.62
C PHE A 180 -0.80 -17.54 -24.41
N GLU A 181 -1.45 -16.94 -23.40
CA GLU A 181 -2.88 -17.14 -23.15
C GLU A 181 -3.73 -16.70 -24.35
N ALA A 182 -3.45 -15.52 -24.92
CA ALA A 182 -4.18 -15.02 -26.07
C ALA A 182 -4.03 -15.94 -27.29
N HIS A 183 -2.81 -16.40 -27.58
CA HIS A 183 -2.53 -17.29 -28.69
C HIS A 183 -3.17 -18.65 -28.52
N LEU A 184 -2.98 -19.29 -27.35
CA LEU A 184 -3.54 -20.61 -27.08
C LEU A 184 -5.07 -20.58 -27.07
N SER A 185 -5.67 -19.57 -26.45
CA SER A 185 -7.12 -19.36 -26.46
C SER A 185 -7.68 -19.21 -27.89
N LYS A 186 -7.02 -18.40 -28.73
CA LYS A 186 -7.39 -18.23 -30.14
C LYS A 186 -7.27 -19.54 -30.93
N LEU A 187 -6.20 -20.30 -30.68
CA LEU A 187 -5.96 -21.58 -31.34
C LEU A 187 -7.02 -22.62 -30.95
N ILE A 188 -7.37 -22.72 -29.67
CA ILE A 188 -8.47 -23.55 -29.17
C ILE A 188 -9.81 -23.16 -29.84
N LYS A 189 -10.15 -21.86 -29.87
CA LYS A 189 -11.38 -21.35 -30.52
C LYS A 189 -11.41 -21.62 -32.03
N ASN A 190 -10.25 -21.64 -32.68
CA ASN A 190 -10.14 -21.99 -34.11
C ASN A 190 -10.35 -23.49 -34.35
N LYS A 191 -9.79 -24.36 -33.50
CA LYS A 191 -9.99 -25.82 -33.59
C LYS A 191 -11.41 -26.23 -33.21
N LEU A 192 -12.09 -25.47 -32.36
CA LEU A 192 -13.46 -25.72 -31.93
C LEU A 192 -14.35 -24.46 -32.11
N PRO A 193 -14.91 -24.24 -33.30
CA PRO A 193 -15.72 -23.05 -33.59
C PRO A 193 -16.96 -22.89 -32.71
N GLU A 194 -17.45 -23.99 -32.12
CA GLU A 194 -18.57 -24.03 -31.17
C GLU A 194 -18.27 -23.25 -29.87
N LEU A 195 -17.00 -22.96 -29.57
CA LEU A 195 -16.57 -22.25 -28.35
C LEU A 195 -16.65 -20.71 -28.46
N LYS A 196 -17.05 -20.14 -29.61
CA LYS A 196 -16.99 -18.68 -29.85
C LYS A 196 -17.86 -17.85 -28.89
N ASP A 197 -18.92 -18.43 -28.32
CA ASP A 197 -19.85 -17.76 -27.40
C ASP A 197 -19.66 -18.17 -25.92
N ILE A 198 -18.61 -18.95 -25.58
CA ILE A 198 -18.40 -19.47 -24.21
C ILE A 198 -18.07 -18.39 -23.18
N ASP A 199 -17.56 -17.24 -23.60
CA ASP A 199 -17.23 -16.13 -22.69
C ASP A 199 -18.48 -15.59 -21.95
N LYS A 200 -19.68 -16.06 -22.30
CA LYS A 200 -20.98 -15.74 -21.69
C LYS A 200 -21.56 -16.83 -20.76
N ILE A 201 -20.88 -17.97 -20.61
CA ILE A 201 -21.39 -19.15 -19.88
C ILE A 201 -20.43 -19.51 -18.73
N PRO A 202 -20.93 -19.80 -17.51
CA PRO A 202 -20.06 -20.17 -16.39
C PRO A 202 -19.18 -21.39 -16.68
N SER A 203 -17.95 -21.38 -16.17
CA SER A 203 -17.05 -22.53 -16.24
C SER A 203 -17.71 -23.75 -15.58
N ILE A 204 -17.75 -24.88 -16.29
CA ILE A 204 -18.46 -26.08 -15.83
C ILE A 204 -17.73 -26.76 -14.64
N LYS A 205 -16.44 -26.48 -14.44
CA LYS A 205 -15.68 -26.86 -13.23
C LYS A 205 -14.73 -25.74 -12.78
N PRO A 206 -15.10 -24.97 -11.74
CA PRO A 206 -14.17 -24.00 -11.16
C PRO A 206 -13.02 -24.68 -10.43
N ILE A 207 -11.83 -24.09 -10.53
CA ILE A 207 -10.59 -24.55 -9.90
C ILE A 207 -10.57 -24.11 -8.41
N TRP A 208 -11.29 -23.04 -8.08
CA TRP A 208 -11.46 -22.53 -6.73
C TRP A 208 -12.90 -22.69 -6.24
N LYS A 209 -13.11 -23.47 -5.17
CA LYS A 209 -14.45 -23.75 -4.61
C LYS A 209 -14.60 -23.54 -3.10
N GLU A 210 -13.50 -23.31 -2.40
CA GLU A 210 -13.48 -23.39 -0.93
C GLU A 210 -14.03 -22.11 -0.27
N GLU A 211 -13.78 -20.94 -0.86
CA GLU A 211 -14.15 -19.63 -0.32
C GLU A 211 -14.27 -18.56 -1.41
N SER A 212 -14.58 -17.31 -1.03
CA SER A 212 -14.55 -16.17 -1.96
C SER A 212 -13.16 -16.06 -2.63
N PRO A 213 -13.06 -15.89 -3.96
CA PRO A 213 -11.78 -15.61 -4.61
C PRO A 213 -11.25 -14.20 -4.27
N PHE A 214 -12.13 -13.31 -3.83
CA PHE A 214 -11.82 -11.96 -3.37
C PHE A 214 -11.69 -11.96 -1.85
N ARG A 215 -10.61 -11.37 -1.35
CA ARG A 215 -10.23 -11.41 0.08
C ARG A 215 -10.72 -10.20 0.85
N GLY A 216 -11.38 -9.26 0.19
CA GLY A 216 -11.84 -8.05 0.83
C GLY A 216 -10.68 -7.25 1.41
N LEU A 217 -10.76 -6.97 2.70
CA LEU A 217 -9.68 -6.26 3.38
C LEU A 217 -8.59 -7.21 3.90
N ASP A 218 -8.74 -8.55 3.81
CA ASP A 218 -7.74 -9.55 4.20
C ASP A 218 -6.54 -9.63 3.24
N VAL A 219 -5.45 -10.24 3.72
CA VAL A 219 -4.25 -10.48 2.91
C VAL A 219 -4.37 -11.79 2.16
N PHE A 220 -3.94 -11.82 0.89
CA PHE A 220 -3.76 -13.08 0.17
C PHE A 220 -2.54 -13.83 0.74
N ASN A 221 -2.79 -14.94 1.42
CA ASN A 221 -1.78 -15.91 1.86
C ASN A 221 -1.44 -16.95 0.77
N PHE A 222 -0.41 -17.76 1.02
CA PHE A 222 0.14 -18.76 0.10
C PHE A 222 -0.91 -19.69 -0.54
N LYS A 223 -1.93 -20.13 0.21
CA LYS A 223 -3.00 -21.00 -0.33
C LYS A 223 -3.83 -20.35 -1.43
N HIS A 224 -3.86 -19.02 -1.50
CA HIS A 224 -4.64 -18.27 -2.48
C HIS A 224 -3.87 -18.00 -3.78
N ALA A 225 -2.68 -18.57 -3.96
CA ALA A 225 -1.92 -18.46 -5.21
C ALA A 225 -2.76 -18.74 -6.48
N PRO A 226 -3.70 -19.71 -6.49
CA PRO A 226 -4.53 -19.98 -7.67
C PRO A 226 -5.52 -18.86 -8.04
N VAL A 227 -5.78 -17.93 -7.12
CA VAL A 227 -6.69 -16.78 -7.32
C VAL A 227 -5.97 -15.43 -7.21
N PHE A 228 -4.63 -15.42 -7.16
CA PHE A 228 -3.83 -14.20 -7.08
C PHE A 228 -3.26 -13.82 -8.46
N PHE A 229 -3.84 -12.78 -9.08
CA PHE A 229 -3.58 -12.38 -10.46
C PHE A 229 -3.16 -10.91 -10.59
N GLY A 230 -2.75 -10.50 -11.79
CA GLY A 230 -2.41 -9.10 -12.09
C GLY A 230 -1.07 -8.61 -11.54
N ARG A 231 -0.20 -9.52 -11.05
CA ARG A 231 1.11 -9.16 -10.48
C ARG A 231 2.28 -9.97 -11.02
N THR A 232 2.11 -10.68 -12.13
CA THR A 232 3.15 -11.54 -12.72
C THR A 232 4.46 -10.79 -12.92
N LYS A 233 4.42 -9.56 -13.46
CA LYS A 233 5.62 -8.74 -13.69
C LYS A 233 6.38 -8.48 -12.40
N ALA A 234 5.68 -8.03 -11.36
CA ALA A 234 6.29 -7.73 -10.06
C ALA A 234 6.87 -8.99 -9.39
N ILE A 235 6.19 -10.13 -9.52
CA ILE A 235 6.69 -11.42 -9.02
C ILE A 235 8.02 -11.78 -9.71
N SER A 236 8.06 -11.72 -11.04
CA SER A 236 9.26 -12.02 -11.84
C SER A 236 10.44 -11.11 -11.48
N GLU A 237 10.21 -9.80 -11.42
CA GLU A 237 11.25 -8.82 -11.10
C GLU A 237 11.81 -9.00 -9.69
N ILE A 238 10.96 -9.35 -8.71
CA ILE A 238 11.38 -9.70 -7.35
C ILE A 238 12.26 -10.96 -7.35
N ILE A 239 11.86 -12.01 -8.06
CA ILE A 239 12.63 -13.27 -8.14
C ILE A 239 13.98 -13.03 -8.81
N ASP A 240 14.02 -12.26 -9.89
CA ASP A 240 15.26 -11.90 -10.58
C ASP A 240 16.19 -11.06 -9.72
N SER A 241 15.63 -10.15 -8.91
CA SER A 241 16.40 -9.35 -7.96
C SER A 241 17.01 -10.24 -6.86
N LEU A 242 16.23 -11.19 -6.33
CA LEU A 242 16.71 -12.19 -5.37
C LEU A 242 17.79 -13.10 -5.98
N ARG A 243 17.66 -13.53 -7.25
CA ARG A 243 18.70 -14.31 -7.95
C ARG A 243 20.02 -13.53 -8.06
N VAL A 244 19.95 -12.25 -8.42
CA VAL A 244 21.15 -11.37 -8.47
C VAL A 244 21.80 -11.26 -7.10
N GLN A 245 20.99 -10.97 -6.07
CA GLN A 245 21.45 -10.83 -4.69
C GLN A 245 22.05 -12.12 -4.13
N SER A 246 21.44 -13.27 -4.44
CA SER A 246 21.97 -14.59 -4.08
C SER A 246 23.31 -14.89 -4.75
N ALA A 247 23.53 -14.47 -6.00
CA ALA A 247 24.82 -14.64 -6.69
C ALA A 247 25.94 -13.78 -6.07
N LEU A 248 25.57 -12.67 -5.43
CA LEU A 248 26.43 -11.79 -4.65
C LEU A 248 26.58 -12.25 -3.18
N GLU A 249 26.11 -13.44 -2.83
CA GLU A 249 26.17 -14.01 -1.47
C GLU A 249 25.49 -13.13 -0.41
N LYS A 250 24.43 -12.40 -0.81
CA LYS A 250 23.67 -11.49 0.04
C LYS A 250 22.19 -11.58 -0.34
N SER A 251 21.51 -12.67 -0.01
CA SER A 251 20.14 -12.96 -0.48
C SER A 251 19.08 -12.17 0.28
N PHE A 252 19.08 -10.85 0.12
CA PHE A 252 18.14 -9.92 0.77
C PHE A 252 17.44 -9.07 -0.28
N LEU A 253 16.13 -8.86 -0.10
CA LEU A 253 15.34 -7.92 -0.90
C LEU A 253 14.34 -7.17 -0.01
N MET A 254 14.28 -5.85 -0.16
CA MET A 254 13.24 -5.01 0.42
C MET A 254 12.22 -4.59 -0.63
N VAL A 255 10.95 -4.93 -0.43
CA VAL A 255 9.80 -4.51 -1.24
C VAL A 255 9.20 -3.24 -0.65
N LEU A 256 9.37 -2.12 -1.35
CA LEU A 256 8.85 -0.81 -0.97
C LEU A 256 7.54 -0.51 -1.67
N GLY A 257 6.65 0.25 -1.04
CA GLY A 257 5.41 0.68 -1.69
C GLY A 257 4.41 1.32 -0.73
N ARG A 258 3.42 2.02 -1.26
CA ARG A 258 2.39 2.69 -0.45
C ARG A 258 1.55 1.72 0.38
N SER A 259 0.88 2.25 1.40
CA SER A 259 -0.15 1.48 2.13
C SER A 259 -1.27 1.05 1.17
N GLY A 260 -1.81 -0.14 1.35
CA GLY A 260 -2.86 -0.68 0.46
C GLY A 260 -2.39 -1.12 -0.94
N GLY A 261 -1.11 -0.96 -1.30
CA GLY A 261 -0.58 -1.36 -2.62
C GLY A 261 -0.46 -2.88 -2.86
N GLY A 262 -0.79 -3.69 -1.85
CA GLY A 262 -0.77 -5.17 -1.94
C GLY A 262 0.59 -5.82 -1.69
N LYS A 263 1.54 -5.16 -1.02
CA LYS A 263 2.89 -5.71 -0.73
C LYS A 263 2.86 -7.08 -0.05
N SER A 264 2.12 -7.19 1.06
CA SER A 264 1.99 -8.44 1.82
C SER A 264 1.36 -9.55 0.97
N SER A 265 0.30 -9.23 0.22
CA SER A 265 -0.35 -10.17 -0.71
C SER A 265 0.58 -10.62 -1.84
N LEU A 266 1.34 -9.69 -2.44
CA LEU A 266 2.33 -9.96 -3.48
C LEU A 266 3.39 -10.95 -3.01
N VAL A 267 3.99 -10.69 -1.84
CA VAL A 267 5.03 -11.59 -1.32
C VAL A 267 4.44 -12.94 -0.94
N ARG A 268 3.32 -12.96 -0.20
CA ARG A 268 2.78 -14.20 0.38
C ARG A 268 2.05 -15.11 -0.62
N ALA A 269 1.31 -14.56 -1.59
CA ALA A 269 0.51 -15.32 -2.56
C ALA A 269 1.07 -15.29 -3.99
N GLY A 270 2.00 -14.37 -4.29
CA GLY A 270 2.70 -14.32 -5.58
C GLY A 270 4.10 -14.93 -5.51
N VAL A 271 5.00 -14.24 -4.80
CA VAL A 271 6.43 -14.55 -4.77
C VAL A 271 6.73 -15.88 -4.08
N LEU A 272 6.21 -16.09 -2.86
CA LEU A 272 6.46 -17.33 -2.12
C LEU A 272 6.02 -18.57 -2.91
N PRO A 273 4.77 -18.68 -3.41
CA PRO A 273 4.34 -19.84 -4.19
C PRO A 273 5.20 -20.09 -5.42
N MET A 274 5.64 -19.02 -6.09
CA MET A 274 6.46 -19.12 -7.31
C MET A 274 7.88 -19.60 -7.02
N ILE A 275 8.57 -19.02 -6.03
CA ILE A 275 9.94 -19.44 -5.65
C ILE A 275 9.96 -20.89 -5.16
N THR A 276 8.90 -21.33 -4.47
CA THR A 276 8.83 -22.69 -3.95
C THR A 276 8.48 -23.75 -4.98
N GLN A 277 8.14 -23.37 -6.23
CA GLN A 277 7.92 -24.35 -7.28
C GLN A 277 9.25 -25.05 -7.65
N PRO A 278 9.24 -26.38 -7.82
CA PRO A 278 10.40 -27.11 -8.34
C PRO A 278 10.91 -26.50 -9.65
N GLY A 279 12.23 -26.36 -9.77
CA GLY A 279 12.88 -25.88 -11.01
C GLY A 279 12.89 -24.37 -11.23
N VAL A 280 12.09 -23.57 -10.50
CA VAL A 280 12.14 -22.09 -10.61
C VAL A 280 13.48 -21.53 -10.12
N ILE A 281 14.00 -22.04 -9.01
CA ILE A 281 15.36 -21.75 -8.56
C ILE A 281 16.24 -22.99 -8.77
N GLU A 282 17.16 -22.90 -9.74
CA GLU A 282 18.05 -23.99 -10.10
C GLU A 282 18.87 -24.49 -8.90
N GLY A 283 18.95 -25.82 -8.75
CA GLY A 283 19.71 -26.49 -7.69
C GLY A 283 18.98 -26.65 -6.36
N VAL A 284 17.86 -25.97 -6.14
CA VAL A 284 17.09 -26.07 -4.90
C VAL A 284 15.96 -27.09 -5.05
N GLY A 285 16.02 -28.17 -4.26
CA GLY A 285 15.00 -29.22 -4.28
C GLY A 285 14.02 -29.17 -3.11
N LEU A 286 14.26 -28.30 -2.12
CA LEU A 286 13.35 -28.09 -1.00
C LEU A 286 13.35 -26.63 -0.52
N TRP A 287 12.16 -26.04 -0.42
CA TRP A 287 11.95 -24.74 0.20
C TRP A 287 11.17 -24.85 1.51
N ARG A 288 11.71 -24.26 2.56
CA ARG A 288 11.01 -23.94 3.80
C ARG A 288 10.60 -22.46 3.81
N ARG A 289 9.56 -22.12 4.55
CA ARG A 289 8.99 -20.76 4.57
C ARG A 289 8.71 -20.31 6.00
N ALA A 290 9.35 -19.23 6.42
CA ALA A 290 9.06 -18.53 7.66
C ALA A 290 8.47 -17.16 7.33
N ILE A 291 7.43 -16.76 8.06
CA ILE A 291 6.83 -15.43 7.95
C ILE A 291 6.76 -14.86 9.36
N MET A 292 7.32 -13.67 9.55
CA MET A 292 7.19 -12.93 10.79
C MET A 292 6.68 -11.52 10.51
N LYS A 293 6.07 -10.94 11.53
CA LYS A 293 5.69 -9.54 11.58
C LYS A 293 6.20 -8.95 12.90
N PRO A 294 6.94 -7.81 12.90
CA PRO A 294 7.57 -7.29 14.10
C PRO A 294 6.61 -7.08 15.29
N GLY A 295 5.39 -6.61 15.03
CA GLY A 295 4.39 -6.29 16.05
C GLY A 295 3.45 -7.41 16.47
N ASP A 296 3.72 -8.66 16.10
CA ASP A 296 2.91 -9.78 16.56
C ASP A 296 3.03 -9.98 18.09
N SER A 297 1.93 -10.38 18.73
CA SER A 297 1.75 -10.35 20.20
C SER A 297 2.44 -11.47 20.98
N SER A 298 3.33 -12.24 20.36
CA SER A 298 3.94 -13.45 20.96
C SER A 298 5.14 -13.18 21.88
N GLY A 299 5.66 -11.95 21.91
CA GLY A 299 6.84 -11.59 22.70
C GLY A 299 7.50 -10.32 22.16
N ASP A 300 8.82 -10.22 22.29
CA ASP A 300 9.59 -9.16 21.64
C ASP A 300 10.01 -9.52 20.19
N LEU A 301 10.73 -8.61 19.53
CA LEU A 301 11.13 -8.73 18.13
C LEU A 301 11.88 -10.04 17.81
N PHE A 302 12.71 -10.52 18.73
CA PHE A 302 13.50 -11.74 18.54
C PHE A 302 12.71 -13.00 18.90
N ASP A 303 11.81 -12.91 19.89
CA ASP A 303 10.87 -13.99 20.17
C ASP A 303 10.00 -14.29 18.94
N ASN A 304 9.51 -13.23 18.27
CA ASN A 304 8.71 -13.34 17.04
C ASN A 304 9.51 -13.96 15.89
N LEU A 305 10.77 -13.54 15.69
CA LEU A 305 11.65 -14.13 14.68
C LEU A 305 11.92 -15.61 14.96
N ALA A 306 12.28 -15.96 16.19
CA ALA A 306 12.57 -17.34 16.58
C ALA A 306 11.33 -18.24 16.49
N ALA A 307 10.16 -17.76 16.93
CA ALA A 307 8.90 -18.48 16.80
C ALA A 307 8.56 -18.75 15.33
N SER A 308 8.81 -17.80 14.43
CA SER A 308 8.56 -17.98 12.98
C SER A 308 9.42 -19.09 12.36
N PHE A 309 10.62 -19.33 12.89
CA PHE A 309 11.47 -20.44 12.43
C PHE A 309 11.00 -21.81 12.91
N LEU A 310 10.31 -21.87 14.05
CA LEU A 310 9.80 -23.12 14.61
C LEU A 310 8.39 -23.47 14.10
N ASP A 311 7.81 -22.62 13.26
CA ASP A 311 6.54 -22.91 12.59
C ASP A 311 6.65 -24.16 11.70
N LYS A 312 5.53 -24.88 11.56
CA LYS A 312 5.44 -26.11 10.75
C LYS A 312 5.88 -25.94 9.30
N THR A 313 5.68 -24.76 8.70
CA THR A 313 6.10 -24.51 7.31
C THR A 313 7.57 -24.08 7.19
N ALA A 314 8.19 -23.72 8.31
CA ALA A 314 9.56 -23.26 8.41
C ALA A 314 10.50 -24.42 8.77
N LEU A 315 11.00 -24.47 10.01
CA LEU A 315 11.99 -25.44 10.47
C LEU A 315 11.58 -26.02 11.83
N PRO A 316 10.50 -26.83 11.90
CA PRO A 316 10.13 -27.53 13.11
C PRO A 316 11.25 -28.48 13.59
N GLU A 317 12.16 -28.88 12.71
CA GLU A 317 13.32 -29.71 13.02
C GLU A 317 14.22 -29.09 14.10
N LEU A 318 14.26 -27.76 14.22
CA LEU A 318 15.02 -27.06 15.26
C LEU A 318 14.55 -27.39 16.68
N SER A 319 13.28 -27.76 16.87
CA SER A 319 12.78 -28.22 18.17
C SER A 319 13.21 -29.64 18.53
N SER A 320 13.69 -30.44 17.56
CA SER A 320 14.02 -31.85 17.78
C SER A 320 15.19 -32.02 18.75
N ASP A 321 16.11 -31.06 18.76
CA ASP A 321 17.28 -31.04 19.65
C ASP A 321 16.99 -30.36 21.00
N GLY A 322 15.71 -30.08 21.30
CA GLY A 322 15.28 -29.43 22.54
C GLY A 322 15.51 -27.92 22.59
N THR A 323 15.94 -27.30 21.49
CA THR A 323 16.12 -25.84 21.42
C THR A 323 14.77 -25.14 21.55
N SER A 324 14.61 -24.34 22.60
CA SER A 324 13.41 -23.53 22.78
C SER A 324 13.45 -22.28 21.90
N TYR A 325 12.28 -21.72 21.57
CA TYR A 325 12.23 -20.45 20.83
C TYR A 325 12.96 -19.32 21.55
N LYS A 326 12.96 -19.31 22.89
CA LYS A 326 13.66 -18.31 23.70
C LYS A 326 15.17 -18.40 23.58
N GLU A 327 15.71 -19.62 23.58
CA GLU A 327 17.15 -19.84 23.38
C GLU A 327 17.58 -19.38 21.98
N LEU A 328 16.79 -19.72 20.96
CA LEU A 328 17.03 -19.27 19.60
C LEU A 328 16.93 -17.74 19.49
N ALA A 329 15.96 -17.11 20.17
CA ALA A 329 15.82 -15.66 20.22
C ALA A 329 17.05 -14.99 20.84
N THR A 330 17.59 -15.52 21.94
CA THR A 330 18.82 -15.02 22.56
C THR A 330 20.02 -15.17 21.61
N ILE A 331 20.17 -16.31 20.94
CA ILE A 331 21.27 -16.52 19.97
C ILE A 331 21.14 -15.53 18.81
N LEU A 332 19.95 -15.34 18.25
CA LEU A 332 19.70 -14.39 17.17
C LEU A 332 19.98 -12.94 17.60
N ARG A 333 19.72 -12.59 18.87
CA ARG A 333 19.98 -11.25 19.41
C ARG A 333 21.44 -10.98 19.68
N GLU A 334 22.11 -11.88 20.39
CA GLU A 334 23.45 -11.64 20.94
C GLU A 334 24.57 -12.12 20.01
N THR A 335 24.33 -13.23 19.29
CA THR A 335 25.35 -13.87 18.44
C THR A 335 24.74 -14.40 17.13
N PRO A 336 24.19 -13.54 16.25
CA PRO A 336 23.42 -14.01 15.09
C PRO A 336 24.18 -14.95 14.14
N LYS A 337 25.51 -14.83 14.04
CA LYS A 337 26.35 -15.77 13.27
C LYS A 337 26.34 -17.20 13.84
N ALA A 338 26.10 -17.38 15.13
CA ALA A 338 25.96 -18.69 15.77
C ALA A 338 24.60 -19.36 15.48
N ALA A 339 23.58 -18.60 15.07
CA ALA A 339 22.32 -19.17 14.61
C ALA A 339 22.46 -19.86 13.23
N VAL A 340 23.40 -19.41 12.40
CA VAL A 340 23.56 -19.91 11.02
C VAL A 340 23.81 -21.43 10.95
N PRO A 341 24.73 -22.02 11.73
CA PRO A 341 24.90 -23.48 11.76
C PRO A 341 23.63 -24.23 12.18
N LEU A 342 22.85 -23.70 13.13
CA LEU A 342 21.60 -24.31 13.59
C LEU A 342 20.56 -24.36 12.45
N ILE A 343 20.35 -23.23 11.77
CA ILE A 343 19.43 -23.14 10.63
C ILE A 343 19.87 -24.07 9.48
N LYS A 344 21.18 -24.14 9.19
CA LYS A 344 21.74 -25.06 8.20
C LYS A 344 21.55 -26.53 8.58
N GLY A 345 21.70 -26.85 9.88
CA GLY A 345 21.45 -28.18 10.43
C GLY A 345 19.99 -28.59 10.24
N GLY A 346 19.04 -27.75 10.66
CA GLY A 346 17.60 -27.98 10.48
C GLY A 346 17.20 -28.17 9.02
N LEU A 347 17.74 -27.34 8.10
CA LEU A 347 17.52 -27.52 6.66
C LEU A 347 18.09 -28.83 6.12
N SER A 348 19.25 -29.26 6.63
CA SER A 348 19.87 -30.53 6.23
C SER A 348 19.05 -31.71 6.73
N GLN A 349 18.52 -31.64 7.94
CA GLN A 349 17.62 -32.64 8.50
C GLN A 349 16.30 -32.72 7.70
N ALA A 350 15.70 -31.57 7.39
CA ALA A 350 14.53 -31.46 6.53
C ALA A 350 14.75 -32.14 5.16
N ALA A 351 15.90 -31.88 4.53
CA ALA A 351 16.26 -32.50 3.27
C ALA A 351 16.50 -34.01 3.40
N ALA A 352 17.11 -34.46 4.50
CA ALA A 352 17.36 -35.88 4.74
C ALA A 352 16.05 -36.66 4.95
N GLU A 353 15.10 -36.06 5.69
CA GLU A 353 13.77 -36.63 5.89
C GLU A 353 13.00 -36.72 4.56
N LEU A 354 13.02 -35.66 3.74
CA LEU A 354 12.43 -35.70 2.40
C LEU A 354 13.08 -36.78 1.51
N THR A 355 14.41 -36.92 1.56
CA THR A 355 15.14 -37.96 0.82
C THR A 355 14.66 -39.36 1.20
N LYS A 356 14.42 -39.58 2.49
CA LYS A 356 13.93 -40.86 3.02
C LYS A 356 12.46 -41.10 2.65
N GLN A 357 11.61 -40.08 2.75
CA GLN A 357 10.18 -40.17 2.44
C GLN A 357 9.93 -40.42 0.95
N GLU A 358 10.62 -39.68 0.09
CA GLU A 358 10.47 -39.74 -1.38
C GLU A 358 11.47 -40.72 -2.04
N GLN A 359 12.25 -41.46 -1.24
CA GLN A 359 13.26 -42.44 -1.71
C GLN A 359 14.23 -41.89 -2.77
N LEU A 360 14.66 -40.64 -2.59
CA LEU A 360 15.51 -39.95 -3.56
C LEU A 360 16.94 -40.51 -3.56
N THR A 361 17.54 -40.61 -4.74
CA THR A 361 18.92 -41.09 -4.92
C THR A 361 19.98 -40.12 -4.40
N LYS A 362 19.63 -38.84 -4.30
CA LYS A 362 20.50 -37.77 -3.79
C LYS A 362 19.69 -36.82 -2.93
N GLN A 363 20.31 -36.39 -1.83
CA GLN A 363 19.71 -35.38 -0.96
C GLN A 363 19.59 -34.03 -1.70
N PRO A 364 18.38 -33.44 -1.76
CA PRO A 364 18.18 -32.15 -2.39
C PRO A 364 18.81 -31.03 -1.57
N GLU A 365 19.20 -29.94 -2.23
CA GLU A 365 19.54 -28.72 -1.51
C GLU A 365 18.28 -28.10 -0.93
N ALA A 366 18.24 -27.96 0.40
CA ALA A 366 17.19 -27.23 1.10
C ALA A 366 17.60 -25.77 1.38
N ARG A 367 16.64 -24.86 1.19
CA ARG A 367 16.73 -23.44 1.53
C ARG A 367 15.49 -22.97 2.30
N LEU A 368 15.65 -21.86 3.01
CA LEU A 368 14.58 -21.17 3.72
C LEU A 368 14.34 -19.81 3.07
N VAL A 369 13.08 -19.43 2.90
CA VAL A 369 12.71 -18.04 2.66
C VAL A 369 12.06 -17.47 3.91
N LEU A 370 12.65 -16.39 4.44
CA LEU A 370 12.16 -15.62 5.57
C LEU A 370 11.49 -14.35 5.04
N VAL A 371 10.21 -14.18 5.34
CA VAL A 371 9.48 -12.95 5.07
C VAL A 371 9.37 -12.13 6.36
N VAL A 372 9.91 -10.91 6.34
CA VAL A 372 9.69 -9.89 7.36
C VAL A 372 8.64 -8.93 6.82
N ASP A 373 7.38 -9.23 7.11
CA ASP A 373 6.24 -8.44 6.64
C ASP A 373 6.01 -7.24 7.57
N GLN A 374 5.59 -6.11 6.99
CA GLN A 374 5.40 -4.84 7.70
C GLN A 374 6.59 -4.45 8.58
N MET A 375 7.79 -4.39 7.98
CA MET A 375 9.02 -4.01 8.68
C MET A 375 8.92 -2.62 9.31
N GLU A 376 8.04 -1.75 8.81
CA GLU A 376 7.74 -0.44 9.42
C GLU A 376 7.40 -0.51 10.92
N GLU A 377 6.84 -1.63 11.38
CA GLU A 377 6.49 -1.82 12.78
C GLU A 377 7.70 -1.81 13.72
N MET A 378 8.90 -2.16 13.22
CA MET A 378 10.12 -2.07 14.02
C MET A 378 10.47 -0.62 14.37
N PHE A 379 10.05 0.34 13.54
CA PHE A 379 10.22 1.77 13.80
C PHE A 379 9.06 2.33 14.62
N SER A 380 7.94 1.60 14.69
CA SER A 380 6.66 1.99 15.26
C SER A 380 6.48 1.75 16.72
N LEU A 381 6.89 0.58 17.13
CA LEU A 381 6.57 0.15 18.45
C LEU A 381 7.61 0.76 19.38
N GLU A 382 7.14 1.57 20.34
CA GLU A 382 8.00 2.16 21.37
C GLU A 382 8.74 1.09 22.18
N SER A 383 8.18 -0.13 22.25
CA SER A 383 8.80 -1.30 22.86
C SER A 383 10.06 -1.78 22.12
N ILE A 384 10.28 -1.38 20.86
CA ILE A 384 11.43 -1.80 20.05
C ILE A 384 12.48 -0.69 20.05
N THR A 385 13.57 -0.91 20.79
CA THR A 385 14.64 0.08 20.95
C THR A 385 15.53 0.18 19.72
N GLN A 386 16.30 1.28 19.60
CA GLN A 386 17.29 1.42 18.53
C GLN A 386 18.32 0.28 18.52
N ASN A 387 18.71 -0.23 19.69
CA ASN A 387 19.63 -1.34 19.80
C ASN A 387 19.00 -2.66 19.31
N ASP A 388 17.71 -2.89 19.60
CA ASP A 388 16.99 -4.06 19.09
C ASP A 388 16.88 -4.01 17.56
N ARG A 389 16.61 -2.83 16.99
CA ARG A 389 16.58 -2.61 15.53
C ARG A 389 17.92 -2.94 14.89
N ALA A 390 19.03 -2.44 15.45
CA ALA A 390 20.37 -2.70 14.95
C ALA A 390 20.71 -4.20 15.00
N ASN A 391 20.51 -4.85 16.15
CA ASN A 391 20.79 -6.27 16.32
C ASN A 391 19.90 -7.15 15.43
N PHE A 392 18.65 -6.74 15.21
CA PHE A 392 17.73 -7.46 14.33
C PHE A 392 18.21 -7.42 12.88
N ILE A 393 18.66 -6.26 12.39
CA ILE A 393 19.23 -6.16 11.04
C ILE A 393 20.54 -6.95 10.92
N GLU A 394 21.39 -6.97 11.94
CA GLU A 394 22.59 -7.84 11.99
C GLU A 394 22.22 -9.32 11.88
N ALA A 395 21.11 -9.75 12.50
CA ALA A 395 20.59 -11.10 12.35
C ALA A 395 20.12 -11.38 10.91
N LEU A 396 19.37 -10.46 10.29
CA LEU A 396 18.95 -10.59 8.90
C LEU A 396 20.16 -10.62 7.94
N ASP A 397 21.19 -9.82 8.19
CA ASP A 397 22.43 -9.84 7.42
C ASP A 397 23.13 -11.20 7.50
N ALA A 398 23.35 -11.71 8.72
CA ALA A 398 23.97 -13.02 8.94
C ALA A 398 23.21 -14.16 8.24
N LEU A 399 21.88 -14.13 8.30
CA LEU A 399 21.01 -15.11 7.63
C LEU A 399 21.10 -14.97 6.11
N SER A 400 20.98 -13.77 5.56
CA SER A 400 20.98 -13.53 4.11
C SER A 400 22.31 -13.91 3.43
N ARG A 401 23.42 -13.85 4.16
CA ARG A 401 24.77 -14.19 3.68
C ARG A 401 25.15 -15.65 3.84
N CYS A 402 24.32 -16.46 4.51
CA CYS A 402 24.70 -17.85 4.79
C CYS A 402 24.61 -18.79 3.57
N GLY A 403 24.05 -18.31 2.45
CA GLY A 403 23.84 -19.06 1.21
C GLY A 403 22.65 -20.02 1.24
N ARG A 404 21.92 -20.10 2.37
CA ARG A 404 20.77 -21.02 2.56
C ARG A 404 19.46 -20.31 2.93
N VAL A 405 19.50 -19.03 3.28
CA VAL A 405 18.31 -18.24 3.66
C VAL A 405 18.16 -17.06 2.71
N TRP A 406 16.98 -16.92 2.14
CA TRP A 406 16.56 -15.74 1.38
C TRP A 406 15.66 -14.88 2.26
N VAL A 407 15.95 -13.60 2.39
CA VAL A 407 15.20 -12.67 3.23
C VAL A 407 14.43 -11.69 2.35
N ILE A 408 13.12 -11.62 2.52
CA ILE A 408 12.25 -10.67 1.84
C ILE A 408 11.60 -9.79 2.91
N ALA A 409 11.93 -8.51 2.93
CA ALA A 409 11.30 -7.53 3.81
C ALA A 409 10.26 -6.71 3.03
N THR A 410 9.13 -6.38 3.62
CA THR A 410 8.23 -5.36 3.06
C THR A 410 8.30 -4.11 3.92
N LEU A 411 8.39 -2.94 3.30
CA LEU A 411 8.41 -1.66 3.99
C LEU A 411 7.49 -0.66 3.28
N ARG A 412 6.79 0.19 4.03
CA ARG A 412 6.07 1.31 3.41
C ARG A 412 7.02 2.44 2.99
N SER A 413 6.68 3.11 1.89
CA SER A 413 7.53 4.15 1.31
C SER A 413 7.74 5.37 2.24
N ASP A 414 6.80 5.68 3.13
CA ASP A 414 6.91 6.74 4.15
C ASP A 414 7.96 6.41 5.23
N PHE A 415 8.27 5.12 5.44
CA PHE A 415 9.31 4.67 6.36
C PHE A 415 10.70 4.56 5.73
N TYR A 416 10.83 4.77 4.42
CA TYR A 416 12.11 4.65 3.73
C TYR A 416 13.23 5.52 4.32
N PRO A 417 13.00 6.80 4.72
CA PRO A 417 14.04 7.62 5.35
C PRO A 417 14.60 7.02 6.64
N ARG A 418 13.79 6.30 7.42
CA ARG A 418 14.25 5.62 8.66
C ARG A 418 15.28 4.53 8.38
N THR A 419 15.33 3.98 7.18
CA THR A 419 16.30 2.93 6.83
C THR A 419 17.75 3.43 6.84
N SER A 420 17.99 4.73 6.67
CA SER A 420 19.35 5.30 6.73
C SER A 420 19.94 5.33 8.13
N GLU A 421 19.14 5.08 9.16
CA GLU A 421 19.61 4.98 10.55
C GLU A 421 20.35 3.67 10.84
N LEU A 422 20.24 2.69 9.94
CA LEU A 422 20.75 1.33 10.10
C LEU A 422 21.73 1.03 8.95
N GLU A 423 23.03 1.26 9.16
CA GLU A 423 24.07 1.13 8.13
C GLU A 423 24.08 -0.24 7.44
N VAL A 424 23.87 -1.32 8.20
CA VAL A 424 23.79 -2.68 7.67
C VAL A 424 22.59 -2.85 6.74
N LEU A 425 21.45 -2.23 7.06
CA LEU A 425 20.26 -2.28 6.21
C LEU A 425 20.49 -1.51 4.91
N VAL A 426 21.20 -0.38 4.98
CA VAL A 426 21.63 0.36 3.79
C VAL A 426 22.48 -0.52 2.90
N THR A 427 23.44 -1.25 3.47
CA THR A 427 24.28 -2.19 2.72
C THR A 427 23.46 -3.34 2.12
N LEU A 428 22.49 -3.88 2.85
CA LEU A 428 21.62 -4.96 2.37
C LEU A 428 20.77 -4.55 1.16
N LYS A 429 20.25 -3.31 1.15
CA LYS A 429 19.40 -2.80 0.05
C LYS A 429 20.15 -2.38 -1.21
N GLU A 430 21.48 -2.28 -1.18
CA GLU A 430 22.28 -1.87 -2.35
C GLU A 430 22.12 -2.82 -3.56
N GLY A 431 22.21 -2.23 -4.76
CA GLY A 431 22.07 -2.96 -6.02
C GLY A 431 20.64 -3.42 -6.24
N ALA A 432 20.44 -4.71 -6.51
CA ALA A 432 19.11 -5.31 -6.66
C ALA A 432 18.45 -5.66 -5.32
N GLY A 433 18.84 -4.99 -4.22
CA GLY A 433 18.41 -5.30 -2.84
C GLY A 433 17.13 -4.57 -2.44
N GLN A 434 16.57 -3.79 -3.37
CA GLN A 434 15.35 -3.02 -3.23
C GLN A 434 14.48 -3.22 -4.48
N TYR A 435 13.17 -3.30 -4.27
CA TYR A 435 12.16 -3.32 -5.33
C TYR A 435 11.03 -2.36 -4.99
N ASP A 436 10.75 -1.40 -5.88
CA ASP A 436 9.68 -0.42 -5.70
C ASP A 436 8.37 -0.94 -6.34
N LEU A 437 7.44 -1.37 -5.50
CA LEU A 437 6.11 -1.81 -5.93
C LEU A 437 5.24 -0.62 -6.32
N LEU A 438 4.99 -0.50 -7.62
CA LEU A 438 4.10 0.50 -8.18
C LEU A 438 2.62 0.10 -8.04
N SER A 439 1.75 1.12 -8.06
CA SER A 439 0.30 0.90 -8.21
C SER A 439 0.04 0.14 -9.51
N PRO A 440 -0.86 -0.86 -9.51
CA PRO A 440 -1.12 -1.64 -10.71
C PRO A 440 -1.74 -0.79 -11.81
N SER A 441 -1.39 -1.12 -13.05
CA SER A 441 -1.97 -0.56 -14.26
C SER A 441 -3.43 -0.98 -14.44
N THR A 442 -4.15 -0.27 -15.31
CA THR A 442 -5.53 -0.61 -15.67
C THR A 442 -5.68 -2.05 -16.16
N ALA A 443 -4.69 -2.57 -16.90
CA ALA A 443 -4.68 -3.96 -17.36
C ALA A 443 -4.53 -4.95 -16.20
N GLU A 444 -3.58 -4.70 -15.30
CA GLU A 444 -3.38 -5.51 -14.09
C GLU A 444 -4.63 -5.49 -13.18
N ILE A 445 -5.28 -4.34 -13.00
CA ILE A 445 -6.56 -4.23 -12.28
C ILE A 445 -7.64 -5.09 -12.95
N GLY A 446 -7.72 -5.06 -14.29
CA GLY A 446 -8.65 -5.91 -15.03
C GLY A 446 -8.40 -7.40 -14.78
N GLN A 447 -7.14 -7.84 -14.72
CA GLN A 447 -6.77 -9.20 -14.37
C GLN A 447 -7.16 -9.55 -12.93
N MET A 448 -6.90 -8.64 -11.97
CA MET A 448 -7.30 -8.79 -10.56
C MET A 448 -8.82 -8.90 -10.35
N ILE A 449 -9.64 -8.43 -11.29
CA ILE A 449 -11.10 -8.55 -11.22
C ILE A 449 -11.57 -9.85 -11.89
N ARG A 450 -11.13 -10.06 -13.14
CA ARG A 450 -11.69 -11.07 -14.04
C ARG A 450 -11.17 -12.47 -13.75
N GLN A 451 -9.87 -12.60 -13.54
CA GLN A 451 -9.24 -13.91 -13.46
C GLN A 451 -9.59 -14.67 -12.16
N PRO A 452 -9.64 -14.02 -10.96
CA PRO A 452 -10.15 -14.70 -9.77
C PRO A 452 -11.62 -15.11 -9.91
N ALA A 453 -12.45 -14.26 -10.53
CA ALA A 453 -13.85 -14.59 -10.81
C ALA A 453 -13.97 -15.84 -11.68
N GLN A 454 -13.26 -15.88 -12.81
CA GLN A 454 -13.26 -17.02 -13.72
C GLN A 454 -12.76 -18.32 -13.05
N ALA A 455 -11.68 -18.22 -12.25
CA ALA A 455 -11.15 -19.36 -11.50
C ALA A 455 -12.16 -19.94 -10.50
N ALA A 456 -13.04 -19.10 -9.96
CA ALA A 456 -14.15 -19.47 -9.07
C ALA A 456 -15.48 -19.74 -9.80
N GLY A 457 -15.51 -19.68 -11.14
CA GLY A 457 -16.72 -19.89 -11.94
C GLY A 457 -17.76 -18.78 -11.85
N LEU A 458 -17.30 -17.59 -11.49
CA LEU A 458 -18.09 -16.37 -11.42
C LEU A 458 -17.99 -15.57 -12.72
N TYR A 459 -19.02 -14.80 -13.01
CA TYR A 459 -19.07 -13.90 -14.15
C TYR A 459 -19.86 -12.64 -13.80
N PHE A 460 -19.71 -11.63 -14.65
CA PHE A 460 -20.23 -10.28 -14.40
C PHE A 460 -21.44 -10.03 -15.30
N GLU A 461 -22.44 -9.34 -14.77
CA GLU A 461 -23.59 -8.89 -15.55
C GLU A 461 -23.15 -7.89 -16.64
N GLU A 462 -23.80 -7.99 -17.81
CA GLU A 462 -23.66 -7.07 -18.93
C GLU A 462 -24.94 -6.24 -19.02
N ASP A 463 -24.83 -4.91 -19.11
CA ASP A 463 -25.99 -4.03 -19.25
C ASP A 463 -26.58 -4.21 -20.66
N PRO A 464 -27.83 -4.69 -20.79
CA PRO A 464 -28.43 -4.99 -22.10
C PRO A 464 -28.67 -3.75 -22.96
N SER A 465 -28.60 -2.55 -22.39
CA SER A 465 -28.82 -1.29 -23.11
C SER A 465 -27.52 -0.69 -23.67
N THR A 466 -26.40 -0.87 -22.98
CA THR A 466 -25.10 -0.29 -23.37
C THR A 466 -24.09 -1.33 -23.84
N ASN A 467 -24.33 -2.62 -23.60
CA ASN A 467 -23.36 -3.72 -23.70
C ASN A 467 -22.09 -3.49 -22.85
N GLU A 468 -22.18 -2.63 -21.83
CA GLU A 468 -21.10 -2.42 -20.87
C GLU A 468 -21.11 -3.55 -19.84
N ARG A 469 -19.94 -4.10 -19.53
CA ARG A 469 -19.83 -5.16 -18.52
C ARG A 469 -19.47 -4.59 -17.16
N LEU A 470 -20.03 -5.16 -16.10
CA LEU A 470 -19.77 -4.70 -14.74
C LEU A 470 -18.28 -4.75 -14.35
N ASP A 471 -17.52 -5.72 -14.87
CA ASP A 471 -16.07 -5.79 -14.64
C ASP A 471 -15.28 -4.64 -15.27
N ASP A 472 -15.72 -4.11 -16.42
CA ASP A 472 -15.13 -2.89 -17.01
C ASP A 472 -15.40 -1.67 -16.12
N VAL A 473 -16.63 -1.54 -15.60
CA VAL A 473 -17.00 -0.45 -14.68
C VAL A 473 -16.19 -0.51 -13.39
N LEU A 474 -16.03 -1.70 -12.81
CA LEU A 474 -15.21 -1.92 -11.61
C LEU A 474 -13.73 -1.56 -11.86
N ARG A 475 -13.17 -1.99 -13.00
CA ARG A 475 -11.80 -1.68 -13.40
C ARG A 475 -11.60 -0.18 -13.54
N ASP A 476 -12.49 0.49 -14.27
CA ASP A 476 -12.35 1.91 -14.57
C ASP A 476 -12.59 2.79 -13.34
N ALA A 477 -13.47 2.35 -12.42
CA ALA A 477 -13.62 2.97 -11.11
C ALA A 477 -12.35 2.84 -10.26
N ALA A 478 -11.75 1.65 -10.21
CA ALA A 478 -10.53 1.41 -9.44
C ALA A 478 -9.30 2.12 -10.04
N ALA A 479 -9.18 2.16 -11.38
CA ALA A 479 -8.06 2.79 -12.06
C ALA A 479 -7.96 4.31 -11.84
N LYS A 480 -9.06 4.97 -11.48
CA LYS A 480 -9.09 6.41 -11.15
C LYS A 480 -8.40 6.74 -9.83
N ASN A 481 -8.25 5.79 -8.92
CA ASN A 481 -7.70 6.02 -7.59
C ASN A 481 -6.50 5.08 -7.31
N PRO A 482 -5.28 5.62 -7.17
CA PRO A 482 -4.07 4.82 -6.91
C PRO A 482 -4.10 3.95 -5.64
N ASN A 483 -5.03 4.19 -4.72
CA ASN A 483 -5.22 3.44 -3.47
C ASN A 483 -6.48 2.56 -3.48
N ALA A 484 -7.08 2.30 -4.67
CA ALA A 484 -8.34 1.60 -4.79
C ALA A 484 -8.30 0.10 -4.47
N LEU A 485 -7.14 -0.55 -4.38
CA LEU A 485 -7.08 -2.01 -4.26
C LEU A 485 -7.84 -2.59 -3.05
N PRO A 486 -7.69 -2.08 -1.81
CA PRO A 486 -8.45 -2.59 -0.68
C PRO A 486 -9.96 -2.38 -0.87
N LEU A 487 -10.33 -1.25 -1.46
CA LEU A 487 -11.71 -0.88 -1.74
C LEU A 487 -12.35 -1.76 -2.83
N LEU A 488 -11.58 -2.04 -3.89
CA LEU A 488 -11.95 -2.93 -4.97
C LEU A 488 -12.16 -4.35 -4.46
N GLU A 489 -11.20 -4.90 -3.72
CA GLU A 489 -11.31 -6.23 -3.10
C GLU A 489 -12.53 -6.31 -2.18
N PHE A 490 -12.75 -5.29 -1.35
CA PHE A 490 -13.93 -5.22 -0.48
C PHE A 490 -15.23 -5.23 -1.29
N THR A 491 -15.30 -4.41 -2.33
CA THR A 491 -16.46 -4.35 -3.23
C THR A 491 -16.72 -5.70 -3.90
N LEU A 492 -15.67 -6.35 -4.40
CA LEU A 492 -15.77 -7.67 -5.05
C LEU A 492 -16.19 -8.78 -4.08
N GLU A 493 -15.71 -8.74 -2.84
CA GLU A 493 -16.13 -9.68 -1.79
C GLU A 493 -17.62 -9.50 -1.45
N GLU A 494 -18.11 -8.25 -1.34
CA GLU A 494 -19.52 -7.98 -1.10
C GLU A 494 -20.41 -8.36 -2.29
N LEU A 495 -19.95 -8.11 -3.52
CA LEU A 495 -20.63 -8.60 -4.72
C LEU A 495 -20.67 -10.13 -4.76
N TYR A 496 -19.60 -10.79 -4.34
CA TYR A 496 -19.56 -12.25 -4.22
C TYR A 496 -20.59 -12.75 -3.21
N LYS A 497 -20.73 -12.10 -2.05
CA LYS A 497 -21.73 -12.48 -1.03
C LYS A 497 -23.18 -12.32 -1.55
N GLN A 498 -23.42 -11.32 -2.40
CA GLN A 498 -24.72 -11.01 -2.98
C GLN A 498 -24.95 -11.60 -4.38
N ARG A 499 -24.06 -12.48 -4.85
CA ARG A 499 -24.15 -13.11 -6.18
C ARG A 499 -25.42 -13.95 -6.32
N THR A 500 -25.83 -14.17 -7.57
CA THR A 500 -26.93 -15.09 -7.88
C THR A 500 -26.53 -16.56 -7.65
N GLU A 501 -27.51 -17.46 -7.58
CA GLU A 501 -27.25 -18.92 -7.46
C GLU A 501 -26.39 -19.47 -8.61
N THR A 502 -26.47 -18.83 -9.78
CA THR A 502 -25.65 -19.18 -10.95
C THR A 502 -24.25 -18.61 -10.93
N GLY A 503 -23.87 -17.82 -9.91
CA GLY A 503 -22.53 -17.23 -9.77
C GLY A 503 -22.36 -15.85 -10.43
N MET A 504 -23.44 -15.18 -10.82
CA MET A 504 -23.37 -13.85 -11.46
C MET A 504 -23.24 -12.72 -10.43
N LEU A 505 -22.29 -11.81 -10.65
CA LEU A 505 -22.16 -10.54 -9.95
C LEU A 505 -22.97 -9.47 -10.70
N THR A 506 -23.88 -8.79 -10.01
CA THR A 506 -24.92 -7.96 -10.64
C THR A 506 -24.71 -6.45 -10.46
N TYR A 507 -25.13 -5.66 -11.45
CA TYR A 507 -25.24 -4.21 -11.37
C TYR A 507 -26.18 -3.76 -10.26
N LYS A 508 -27.25 -4.53 -9.99
CA LYS A 508 -28.16 -4.23 -8.88
C LYS A 508 -27.42 -4.25 -7.54
N ALA A 509 -26.65 -5.30 -7.26
CA ALA A 509 -25.83 -5.39 -6.06
C ALA A 509 -24.77 -4.27 -6.02
N TYR A 510 -24.09 -4.01 -7.13
CA TYR A 510 -23.09 -2.95 -7.24
C TYR A 510 -23.65 -1.54 -6.97
N LYS A 511 -24.83 -1.22 -7.53
CA LYS A 511 -25.52 0.05 -7.28
C LYS A 511 -26.01 0.16 -5.84
N ASN A 512 -26.49 -0.93 -5.24
CA ASN A 512 -26.90 -0.95 -3.84
C ASN A 512 -25.71 -0.70 -2.88
N LEU A 513 -24.52 -1.17 -3.24
CA LEU A 513 -23.28 -0.89 -2.50
C LEU A 513 -22.83 0.58 -2.66
N GLY A 514 -23.39 1.36 -3.60
CA GLY A 514 -22.91 2.71 -3.90
C GLY A 514 -21.64 2.73 -4.75
N GLY A 515 -21.39 1.67 -5.52
CA GLY A 515 -20.19 1.52 -6.35
C GLY A 515 -18.94 1.13 -5.55
N VAL A 516 -17.76 1.30 -6.16
CA VAL A 516 -16.48 0.93 -5.50
C VAL A 516 -16.27 1.76 -4.24
N GLU A 517 -16.46 3.07 -4.28
CA GLU A 517 -16.24 3.95 -3.12
C GLU A 517 -17.33 3.86 -2.03
N GLY A 518 -18.57 3.52 -2.40
CA GLY A 518 -19.68 3.37 -1.45
C GLY A 518 -19.63 2.11 -0.60
N ALA A 519 -18.96 1.04 -1.05
CA ALA A 519 -19.01 -0.24 -0.35
C ALA A 519 -18.47 -0.14 1.10
N LEU A 520 -17.39 0.63 1.32
CA LEU A 520 -16.85 0.86 2.67
C LEU A 520 -17.83 1.57 3.60
N ALA A 521 -18.67 2.47 3.07
CA ALA A 521 -19.65 3.21 3.85
C ALA A 521 -20.71 2.28 4.45
N GLN A 522 -21.19 1.29 3.68
CA GLN A 522 -22.11 0.29 4.20
C GLN A 522 -21.47 -0.52 5.34
N ARG A 523 -20.21 -0.91 5.19
CA ARG A 523 -19.47 -1.64 6.24
C ARG A 523 -19.29 -0.79 7.50
N ALA A 524 -18.92 0.48 7.35
CA ALA A 524 -18.81 1.40 8.47
C ALA A 524 -20.14 1.54 9.22
N GLU A 525 -21.25 1.63 8.49
CA GLU A 525 -22.58 1.69 9.09
C GLU A 525 -22.97 0.39 9.81
N GLU A 526 -22.65 -0.78 9.25
CA GLU A 526 -22.89 -2.08 9.90
C GLU A 526 -22.08 -2.25 11.18
N VAL A 527 -20.79 -1.87 11.15
CA VAL A 527 -19.90 -1.93 12.33
C VAL A 527 -20.42 -0.98 13.39
N PHE A 528 -20.71 0.27 13.02
CA PHE A 528 -21.24 1.27 13.93
C PHE A 528 -22.57 0.85 14.58
N SER A 529 -23.50 0.32 13.78
CA SER A 529 -24.83 -0.11 14.25
C SER A 529 -24.77 -1.26 15.26
N LYS A 530 -23.71 -2.08 15.24
CA LYS A 530 -23.49 -3.18 16.19
C LYS A 530 -22.84 -2.73 17.51
N LEU A 531 -22.30 -1.51 17.57
CA LEU A 531 -21.69 -0.98 18.79
C LEU A 531 -22.73 -0.70 19.87
N LYS A 532 -22.34 -0.84 21.14
CA LYS A 532 -23.20 -0.47 22.28
C LYS A 532 -23.47 1.04 22.25
N PRO A 533 -24.66 1.51 22.70
CA PRO A 533 -25.01 2.94 22.65
C PRO A 533 -23.98 3.89 23.30
N LYS A 534 -23.33 3.45 24.39
CA LYS A 534 -22.26 4.24 25.04
C LYS A 534 -21.01 4.41 24.16
N VAL A 535 -20.67 3.40 23.38
CA VAL A 535 -19.54 3.43 22.44
C VAL A 535 -19.91 4.24 21.20
N GLN A 536 -21.16 4.19 20.74
CA GLN A 536 -21.63 5.04 19.65
C GLN A 536 -21.54 6.54 20.00
N GLN A 537 -21.73 6.90 21.28
CA GLN A 537 -21.62 8.29 21.76
C GLN A 537 -20.19 8.84 21.74
N SER A 538 -19.15 8.00 21.72
CA SER A 538 -17.76 8.47 21.63
C SER A 538 -17.35 8.85 20.21
N MET A 539 -18.17 8.56 19.20
CA MET A 539 -17.91 8.86 17.78
C MET A 539 -17.52 10.33 17.56
N ASP A 540 -18.15 11.26 18.27
CA ASP A 540 -17.89 12.70 18.11
C ASP A 540 -16.44 13.07 18.48
N ILE A 541 -15.93 12.52 19.58
CA ILE A 541 -14.55 12.73 20.06
C ILE A 541 -13.55 12.13 19.07
N GLU A 542 -13.84 10.91 18.62
CA GLU A 542 -12.99 10.17 17.69
C GLU A 542 -12.85 10.88 16.34
N LEU A 543 -13.97 11.29 15.74
CA LEU A 543 -13.95 11.92 14.43
C LEU A 543 -13.32 13.32 14.43
N HIS A 544 -13.49 14.10 15.50
CA HIS A 544 -12.78 15.38 15.67
C HIS A 544 -11.26 15.21 15.74
N SER A 545 -10.80 14.06 16.23
CA SER A 545 -9.37 13.72 16.30
C SER A 545 -8.83 13.24 14.95
N LEU A 546 -9.68 12.58 14.14
CA LEU A 546 -9.28 11.89 12.90
C LEU A 546 -9.60 12.66 11.61
N ILE A 547 -10.28 13.81 11.67
CA ILE A 547 -10.70 14.60 10.49
C ILE A 547 -10.27 16.06 10.63
N SER A 548 -9.82 16.64 9.52
CA SER A 548 -9.54 18.07 9.39
C SER A 548 -10.12 18.64 8.10
N ILE A 549 -10.30 19.96 8.08
CA ILE A 549 -10.74 20.73 6.90
C ILE A 549 -9.62 21.70 6.49
N GLY A 550 -9.35 21.79 5.19
CA GLY A 550 -8.41 22.75 4.62
C GLY A 550 -8.81 24.20 4.93
N VAL A 551 -7.84 25.01 5.38
CA VAL A 551 -8.09 26.41 5.77
C VAL A 551 -8.21 27.34 4.56
N ASP A 552 -7.51 27.03 3.46
CA ASP A 552 -7.45 27.89 2.26
C ASP A 552 -8.60 27.63 1.27
N ASP A 553 -9.11 26.40 1.19
CA ASP A 553 -10.24 26.03 0.31
C ASP A 553 -11.57 25.90 1.05
N GLY A 554 -11.57 25.70 2.38
CA GLY A 554 -12.79 25.53 3.20
C GLY A 554 -13.68 24.34 2.83
N GLU A 555 -13.26 23.55 1.84
CA GLU A 555 -14.06 22.50 1.21
C GLU A 555 -13.37 21.14 1.23
N ARG A 556 -12.03 21.11 1.26
CA ARG A 556 -11.31 19.86 1.22
C ARG A 556 -11.25 19.23 2.60
N LEU A 557 -11.94 18.10 2.71
CA LEU A 557 -11.82 17.19 3.84
C LEU A 557 -10.52 16.41 3.71
N SER A 558 -9.82 16.24 4.82
CA SER A 558 -8.66 15.36 4.91
C SER A 558 -8.70 14.54 6.18
N ARG A 559 -8.17 13.33 6.10
CA ARG A 559 -7.90 12.51 7.27
C ARG A 559 -6.71 13.08 8.07
N LYS A 560 -6.82 13.03 9.39
CA LYS A 560 -5.79 13.41 10.35
C LYS A 560 -5.30 12.16 11.08
N TYR A 561 -4.00 12.16 11.38
CA TYR A 561 -3.38 11.16 12.24
C TYR A 561 -3.54 11.63 13.68
N ALA A 562 -4.18 10.81 14.52
CA ALA A 562 -4.36 11.09 15.94
C ALA A 562 -3.50 10.11 16.77
N PRO A 563 -2.78 10.56 17.81
CA PRO A 563 -2.07 9.64 18.71
C PRO A 563 -3.03 8.60 19.29
N LEU A 564 -2.64 7.32 19.26
CA LEU A 564 -3.47 6.19 19.69
C LEU A 564 -3.91 6.35 21.15
N GLU A 565 -3.02 6.85 22.02
CA GLU A 565 -3.33 7.10 23.43
C GLU A 565 -4.48 8.09 23.60
N LEU A 566 -4.56 9.10 22.73
CA LEU A 566 -5.60 10.12 22.73
C LEU A 566 -6.97 9.49 22.42
N VAL A 567 -7.02 8.74 21.33
CA VAL A 567 -8.24 8.09 20.81
C VAL A 567 -8.60 6.79 21.55
N THR A 568 -7.82 6.39 22.55
CA THR A 568 -8.12 5.20 23.39
C THR A 568 -8.13 5.52 24.88
N ALA A 569 -8.22 6.81 25.24
CA ALA A 569 -8.17 7.29 26.62
C ALA A 569 -9.28 6.73 27.54
N THR A 570 -10.42 6.32 26.98
CA THR A 570 -11.56 5.75 27.72
C THR A 570 -11.88 4.33 27.24
N PRO A 571 -12.51 3.47 28.07
CA PRO A 571 -12.95 2.15 27.63
C PRO A 571 -13.87 2.20 26.40
N GLU A 572 -14.71 3.23 26.30
CA GLU A 572 -15.61 3.44 25.18
C GLU A 572 -14.87 3.84 23.90
N THR A 573 -13.97 4.83 23.96
CA THR A 573 -13.16 5.26 22.80
C THR A 573 -12.26 4.15 22.31
N LYS A 574 -11.62 3.42 23.23
CA LYS A 574 -10.84 2.22 22.92
C LYS A 574 -11.67 1.16 22.20
N ALA A 575 -12.86 0.84 22.69
CA ALA A 575 -13.74 -0.14 22.04
C ALA A 575 -14.22 0.31 20.64
N PHE A 576 -14.40 1.62 20.43
CA PHE A 576 -14.74 2.17 19.12
C PHE A 576 -13.57 1.99 18.14
N VAL A 577 -12.38 2.44 18.51
CA VAL A 577 -11.16 2.33 17.70
C VAL A 577 -10.84 0.86 17.40
N GLU A 578 -10.88 -0.01 18.41
CA GLU A 578 -10.63 -1.45 18.23
C GLU A 578 -11.62 -2.08 17.25
N ALA A 579 -12.92 -1.75 17.33
CA ALA A 579 -13.90 -2.28 16.39
C ALA A 579 -13.67 -1.80 14.95
N PHE A 580 -13.32 -0.52 14.76
CA PHE A 580 -13.05 0.03 13.43
C PHE A 580 -11.70 -0.43 12.86
N VAL A 581 -10.68 -0.64 13.69
CA VAL A 581 -9.39 -1.26 13.30
C VAL A 581 -9.58 -2.73 12.97
N GLN A 582 -10.34 -3.48 13.78
CA GLN A 582 -10.66 -4.88 13.51
C GLN A 582 -11.46 -5.04 12.21
N ALA A 583 -12.36 -4.09 11.92
CA ALA A 583 -13.06 -4.02 10.65
C ALA A 583 -12.21 -3.45 9.50
N ARG A 584 -10.95 -3.07 9.76
CA ARG A 584 -9.98 -2.49 8.82
C ARG A 584 -10.46 -1.18 8.16
N LEU A 585 -11.35 -0.46 8.84
CA LEU A 585 -11.85 0.86 8.45
C LEU A 585 -10.92 1.97 8.94
N PHE A 586 -10.22 1.73 10.05
CA PHE A 586 -9.11 2.55 10.55
C PHE A 586 -7.79 1.81 10.39
N THR A 587 -6.72 2.57 10.19
CA THR A 587 -5.35 2.06 10.19
C THR A 587 -4.55 2.71 11.31
N THR A 588 -3.70 1.90 11.94
CA THR A 588 -2.72 2.37 12.92
C THR A 588 -1.41 2.64 12.20
N ASP A 589 -0.86 3.84 12.38
CA ASP A 589 0.38 4.33 11.77
C ASP A 589 1.29 4.89 12.86
N LEU A 590 2.38 5.55 12.48
CA LEU A 590 3.19 6.36 13.39
C LEU A 590 3.32 7.80 12.98
N ALA A 591 3.51 8.65 13.97
CA ALA A 591 4.05 9.99 13.78
C ALA A 591 5.59 9.98 13.65
N GLU A 592 6.15 11.10 13.18
CA GLU A 592 7.59 11.30 13.00
C GLU A 592 8.39 11.14 14.31
N ASP A 593 7.75 11.37 15.46
CA ASP A 593 8.32 11.22 16.80
C ASP A 593 8.32 9.76 17.31
N GLY A 594 7.74 8.82 16.56
CA GLY A 594 7.66 7.40 16.90
C GLY A 594 6.44 7.01 17.75
N SER A 595 5.52 7.94 18.03
CA SER A 595 4.28 7.62 18.73
C SER A 595 3.27 6.90 17.82
N ALA A 596 2.56 5.91 18.38
CA ALA A 596 1.48 5.20 17.68
C ALA A 596 0.33 6.16 17.37
N THR A 597 -0.16 6.13 16.13
CA THR A 597 -1.27 6.95 15.65
C THR A 597 -2.36 6.10 15.02
N VAL A 598 -3.56 6.65 14.93
CA VAL A 598 -4.71 6.08 14.22
C VAL A 598 -5.15 7.09 13.16
N ASN A 599 -5.57 6.58 12.01
CA ASN A 599 -6.22 7.36 10.97
C ASN A 599 -7.34 6.56 10.30
N ILE A 600 -8.12 7.23 9.45
CA ILE A 600 -9.09 6.57 8.58
C ILE A 600 -8.35 5.87 7.44
N ALA A 601 -8.65 4.58 7.23
CA ALA A 601 -7.97 3.75 6.25
C ALA A 601 -8.12 4.28 4.81
N HIS A 602 -9.30 4.82 4.49
CA HIS A 602 -9.59 5.38 3.17
C HIS A 602 -10.48 6.63 3.22
N GLU A 603 -10.15 7.64 2.42
CA GLU A 603 -10.91 8.92 2.34
C GLU A 603 -12.33 8.74 1.80
N ALA A 604 -12.62 7.62 1.13
CA ALA A 604 -13.97 7.28 0.67
C ALA A 604 -15.01 7.31 1.80
N LEU A 605 -14.62 6.98 3.04
CA LEU A 605 -15.51 7.08 4.19
C LEU A 605 -15.98 8.52 4.44
N LEU A 606 -15.12 9.52 4.21
CA LEU A 606 -15.46 10.95 4.39
C LEU A 606 -16.55 11.41 3.41
N HIS A 607 -16.62 10.78 2.24
CA HIS A 607 -17.47 11.21 1.12
C HIS A 607 -18.69 10.32 0.88
N HIS A 608 -18.68 9.08 1.37
CA HIS A 608 -19.73 8.12 1.03
C HIS A 608 -20.46 7.54 2.24
N TRP A 609 -19.98 7.76 3.48
CA TRP A 609 -20.67 7.32 4.68
C TRP A 609 -21.68 8.38 5.15
N PRO A 610 -23.01 8.18 4.97
CA PRO A 610 -23.98 9.27 5.18
C PRO A 610 -23.96 9.83 6.60
N ARG A 611 -23.82 8.95 7.61
CA ARG A 611 -23.69 9.36 9.00
C ARG A 611 -22.48 10.24 9.25
N LEU A 612 -21.36 9.96 8.57
CA LEU A 612 -20.16 10.78 8.67
C LEU A 612 -20.35 12.11 7.93
N GLN A 613 -21.02 12.12 6.78
CA GLN A 613 -21.35 13.36 6.09
C GLN A 613 -22.26 14.27 6.93
N ASP A 614 -23.31 13.71 7.53
CA ASP A 614 -24.19 14.43 8.45
C ASP A 614 -23.42 15.00 9.65
N TRP A 615 -22.48 14.21 10.18
CA TRP A 615 -21.61 14.64 11.27
C TRP A 615 -20.66 15.76 10.85
N ILE A 616 -20.03 15.64 9.67
CA ILE A 616 -19.13 16.65 9.11
C ILE A 616 -19.89 17.96 8.88
N GLU A 617 -21.08 17.89 8.28
CA GLU A 617 -21.89 19.09 7.99
C GLU A 617 -22.30 19.80 9.28
N LYS A 618 -22.70 19.04 10.31
CA LYS A 618 -23.03 19.60 11.63
C LYS A 618 -21.83 20.23 12.34
N ASN A 619 -20.64 19.66 12.18
CA ASN A 619 -19.41 20.09 12.85
C ASN A 619 -18.47 20.93 11.97
N ARG A 620 -18.93 21.35 10.79
CA ARG A 620 -18.07 21.95 9.75
C ARG A 620 -17.37 23.22 10.22
N GLU A 621 -18.12 24.12 10.87
CA GLU A 621 -17.53 25.36 11.41
C GLU A 621 -16.55 25.06 12.55
N ASP A 622 -16.85 24.11 13.43
CA ASP A 622 -15.96 23.70 14.52
C ASP A 622 -14.64 23.13 13.98
N LEU A 623 -14.70 22.25 12.98
CA LEU A 623 -13.51 21.70 12.30
C LEU A 623 -12.69 22.81 11.61
N ARG A 624 -13.36 23.79 10.98
CA ARG A 624 -12.68 24.92 10.33
C ARG A 624 -12.02 25.85 11.34
N ILE A 625 -12.69 26.15 12.45
CA ILE A 625 -12.14 26.96 13.53
C ILE A 625 -10.95 26.24 14.16
N HIS A 626 -11.06 24.93 14.43
CA HIS A 626 -9.98 24.12 14.97
C HIS A 626 -8.76 24.14 14.05
N ALA A 627 -8.93 23.88 12.75
CA ALA A 627 -7.84 23.91 11.77
C ALA A 627 -7.14 25.29 11.71
N ARG A 628 -7.93 26.39 11.75
CA ARG A 628 -7.38 27.75 11.82
C ARG A 628 -6.58 28.02 13.11
N VAL A 629 -7.11 27.57 14.25
CA VAL A 629 -6.43 27.71 15.55
C VAL A 629 -5.16 26.88 15.58
N GLN A 630 -5.18 25.66 15.05
CA GLN A 630 -4.03 24.78 14.96
C GLN A 630 -2.89 25.47 14.18
N ILE A 631 -3.13 25.90 12.94
CA ILE A 631 -2.14 26.62 12.11
C ILE A 631 -1.61 27.88 12.81
N ALA A 632 -2.51 28.70 13.38
CA ALA A 632 -2.11 29.93 14.05
C ALA A 632 -1.27 29.67 15.32
N SER A 633 -1.60 28.60 16.06
CA SER A 633 -0.88 28.23 17.28
C SER A 633 0.51 27.68 16.99
N THR A 634 0.66 26.86 15.93
CA THR A 634 1.96 26.38 15.45
C THR A 634 2.85 27.55 15.05
N ARG A 635 2.32 28.46 14.22
CA ARG A 635 3.05 29.68 13.82
C ARG A 635 3.44 30.56 15.00
N TRP A 636 2.56 30.69 16.00
CA TRP A 636 2.87 31.43 17.22
C TRP A 636 4.00 30.77 18.03
N GLU A 637 4.05 29.44 18.09
CA GLU A 637 5.12 28.70 18.75
C GLU A 637 6.46 28.88 18.02
N ASP A 638 6.47 28.73 16.68
CA ASP A 638 7.65 28.90 15.82
C ASP A 638 8.24 30.32 15.96
N GLU A 639 7.38 31.32 16.12
CA GLU A 639 7.73 32.73 16.30
C GLU A 639 7.99 33.09 17.77
N LYS A 640 8.41 32.10 18.57
CA LYS A 640 8.81 32.23 19.98
C LYS A 640 7.75 32.91 20.84
N ARG A 641 6.48 32.60 20.56
CA ARG A 641 5.30 33.10 21.29
C ARG A 641 5.13 34.63 21.23
N SER A 642 5.54 35.27 20.13
CA SER A 642 5.35 36.72 19.93
C SER A 642 3.87 37.15 19.99
N ARG A 643 3.62 38.32 20.57
CA ARG A 643 2.27 38.86 20.74
C ARG A 643 1.59 39.29 19.43
N GLU A 644 2.37 39.49 18.39
CA GLU A 644 1.89 39.93 17.07
C GLU A 644 1.07 38.84 16.38
N TYR A 645 1.42 37.57 16.61
CA TYR A 645 0.74 36.40 16.05
C TYR A 645 -0.49 35.93 16.86
N LEU A 646 -0.80 36.55 18.00
CA LEU A 646 -2.02 36.27 18.77
C LEU A 646 -3.27 36.76 18.04
N LEU A 647 -4.37 36.00 18.15
CA LEU A 647 -5.64 36.28 17.47
C LEU A 647 -6.10 37.73 17.66
N SER A 648 -6.70 38.27 16.60
CA SER A 648 -7.25 39.63 16.59
C SER A 648 -8.54 39.73 17.42
N ALA A 649 -8.79 40.89 18.01
CA ALA A 649 -10.01 41.11 18.78
C ALA A 649 -11.25 41.05 17.87
N GLY A 650 -12.22 40.19 18.18
CA GLY A 650 -13.45 40.04 17.39
C GLY A 650 -13.89 38.58 17.28
N LYS A 651 -14.46 38.22 16.12
CA LYS A 651 -15.05 36.91 15.82
C LYS A 651 -14.07 35.74 16.09
N GLN A 652 -12.80 35.87 15.69
CA GLN A 652 -11.80 34.80 15.84
C GLN A 652 -11.53 34.38 17.30
N ILE A 653 -11.54 35.32 18.25
CA ILE A 653 -11.36 35.01 19.66
C ILE A 653 -12.63 34.39 20.25
N SER A 654 -13.81 34.88 19.85
CA SER A 654 -15.08 34.30 20.29
C SER A 654 -15.23 32.85 19.81
N GLU A 655 -14.88 32.58 18.55
CA GLU A 655 -14.81 31.22 17.98
C GLU A 655 -13.84 30.32 18.76
N ALA A 656 -12.63 30.81 19.06
CA ALA A 656 -11.66 30.06 19.85
C ALA A 656 -12.11 29.81 21.31
N GLU A 657 -12.88 30.74 21.91
CA GLU A 657 -13.48 30.57 23.24
C GLU A 657 -14.59 29.50 23.24
N GLU A 658 -15.37 29.40 22.17
CA GLU A 658 -16.37 28.35 21.98
C GLU A 658 -15.72 26.98 21.79
N LEU A 659 -14.63 26.92 21.03
CA LEU A 659 -13.87 25.69 20.80
C LEU A 659 -13.35 25.08 22.12
N VAL A 660 -12.88 25.90 23.06
CA VAL A 660 -12.42 25.45 24.39
C VAL A 660 -13.57 24.88 25.24
N LYS A 661 -14.82 25.30 25.00
CA LYS A 661 -15.98 24.79 25.74
C LYS A 661 -16.48 23.45 25.18
N ASN A 662 -16.20 23.16 23.92
CA ASN A 662 -16.60 21.91 23.28
C ASN A 662 -15.72 20.76 23.78
N LYS A 663 -16.29 19.84 24.58
CA LYS A 663 -15.55 18.70 25.16
C LYS A 663 -15.20 17.62 24.15
N SER A 664 -15.81 17.63 22.97
CA SER A 664 -15.51 16.68 21.90
C SER A 664 -14.24 17.04 21.13
N ILE A 665 -13.73 18.27 21.32
CA ILE A 665 -12.52 18.76 20.65
C ILE A 665 -11.37 18.74 21.65
N GLU A 666 -10.41 17.84 21.41
CA GLU A 666 -9.24 17.75 22.26
C GLU A 666 -8.13 18.69 21.76
N LEU A 667 -7.97 19.81 22.48
CA LEU A 667 -6.92 20.80 22.20
C LEU A 667 -5.60 20.41 22.85
N THR A 668 -4.51 20.53 22.08
CA THR A 668 -3.14 20.41 22.54
C THR A 668 -2.78 21.49 23.59
N ASN A 669 -1.69 21.25 24.32
CA ASN A 669 -1.20 22.23 25.31
C ASN A 669 -0.79 23.56 24.66
N ILE A 670 -0.27 23.51 23.42
CA ILE A 670 0.12 24.69 22.65
C ILE A 670 -1.13 25.50 22.27
N GLU A 671 -2.15 24.85 21.73
CA GLU A 671 -3.42 25.50 21.36
C GLU A 671 -4.10 26.13 22.58
N LYS A 672 -4.19 25.38 23.71
CA LYS A 672 -4.74 25.91 24.96
C LYS A 672 -3.97 27.16 25.45
N ALA A 673 -2.65 27.13 25.38
CA ALA A 673 -1.81 28.27 25.78
C ALA A 673 -2.00 29.48 24.83
N PHE A 674 -2.07 29.23 23.52
CA PHE A 674 -2.29 30.25 22.49
C PHE A 674 -3.65 30.94 22.65
N ILE A 675 -4.72 30.18 22.86
CA ILE A 675 -6.07 30.72 23.07
C ILE A 675 -6.09 31.55 24.35
N LYS A 676 -5.52 31.04 25.45
CA LYS A 676 -5.45 31.77 26.73
C LYS A 676 -4.68 33.09 26.60
N ALA A 677 -3.56 33.09 25.89
CA ALA A 677 -2.76 34.30 25.62
C ALA A 677 -3.54 35.32 24.76
N SER A 678 -4.27 34.84 23.75
CA SER A 678 -5.12 35.67 22.90
C SER A 678 -6.27 36.32 23.67
N ILE A 679 -6.93 35.57 24.56
CA ILE A 679 -7.98 36.09 25.46
C ILE A 679 -7.41 37.15 26.42
N ALA A 680 -6.22 36.91 26.98
CA ALA A 680 -5.57 37.87 27.87
C ALA A 680 -5.22 39.18 27.13
N LYS A 681 -4.74 39.10 25.88
CA LYS A 681 -4.49 40.28 25.02
C LYS A 681 -5.77 41.10 24.81
N ARG A 682 -6.90 40.45 24.51
CA ARG A 682 -8.22 41.12 24.36
C ARG A 682 -8.62 41.85 25.64
N LYS A 683 -8.55 41.18 26.80
CA LYS A 683 -8.89 41.80 28.10
C LYS A 683 -8.01 43.02 28.39
N ARG A 684 -6.71 42.93 28.12
CA ARG A 684 -5.77 44.06 28.34
C ARG A 684 -6.09 45.25 27.44
N ILE A 685 -6.32 45.04 26.14
CA ILE A 685 -6.70 46.11 25.21
C ILE A 685 -8.01 46.77 25.65
N TRP A 686 -8.98 45.98 26.10
CA TRP A 686 -10.24 46.49 26.61
C TRP A 686 -10.07 47.37 27.87
N TRP A 687 -9.23 46.94 28.82
CA TRP A 687 -8.90 47.74 30.01
C TRP A 687 -8.15 49.04 29.68
N VAL A 688 -7.21 49.01 28.72
CA VAL A 688 -6.48 50.21 28.28
C VAL A 688 -7.42 51.20 27.60
N LYS A 689 -8.32 50.74 26.71
CA LYS A 689 -9.33 51.61 26.09
C LYS A 689 -10.25 52.25 27.13
N ARG A 690 -10.65 51.50 28.15
CA ARG A 690 -11.43 52.05 29.27
C ARG A 690 -10.64 53.07 30.08
N ALA A 691 -9.37 52.81 30.39
CA ALA A 691 -8.54 53.77 31.11
C ALA A 691 -8.35 55.08 30.33
N ILE A 692 -8.09 55.01 29.02
CA ILE A 692 -7.98 56.19 28.15
C ILE A 692 -9.30 56.97 28.12
N ALA A 693 -10.43 56.27 27.96
CA ALA A 693 -11.75 56.91 28.01
C ALA A 693 -12.00 57.60 29.35
N SER A 694 -11.68 56.95 30.47
CA SER A 694 -11.78 57.56 31.80
C SER A 694 -10.89 58.79 31.95
N VAL A 695 -9.65 58.76 31.47
CA VAL A 695 -8.74 59.92 31.48
C VAL A 695 -9.30 61.06 30.63
N LEU A 696 -9.83 60.77 29.44
CA LEU A 696 -10.47 61.78 28.57
C LEU A 696 -11.68 62.41 29.26
N VAL A 697 -12.52 61.63 29.95
CA VAL A 697 -13.65 62.14 30.72
C VAL A 697 -13.17 63.07 31.83
N VAL A 698 -12.14 62.68 32.59
CA VAL A 698 -11.54 63.53 33.64
C VAL A 698 -10.96 64.82 33.06
N LEU A 699 -10.20 64.74 31.96
CA LEU A 699 -9.65 65.91 31.27
C LEU A 699 -10.75 66.85 30.77
N THR A 700 -11.86 66.31 30.26
CA THR A 700 -13.00 67.10 29.80
C THR A 700 -13.68 67.82 30.98
N ILE A 701 -13.85 67.14 32.12
CA ILE A 701 -14.37 67.75 33.35
C ILE A 701 -13.44 68.85 33.87
N VAL A 702 -12.13 68.62 33.84
CA VAL A 702 -11.12 69.63 34.22
C VAL A 702 -11.18 70.83 33.29
N ALA A 703 -11.26 70.62 31.96
CA ALA A 703 -11.36 71.70 30.98
C ALA A 703 -12.65 72.52 31.14
N ILE A 704 -13.78 71.87 31.42
CA ILE A 704 -15.04 72.56 31.72
C ILE A 704 -14.90 73.38 33.02
N SER A 705 -14.30 72.81 34.06
CA SER A 705 -14.09 73.50 35.34
C SER A 705 -13.15 74.70 35.21
N THR A 706 -12.05 74.59 34.46
CA THR A 706 -11.13 75.71 34.24
C THR A 706 -11.75 76.79 33.38
N ALA A 707 -12.54 76.42 32.35
CA ALA A 707 -13.32 77.39 31.56
C ALA A 707 -14.32 78.16 32.43
N TYR A 708 -15.00 77.47 33.36
CA TYR A 708 -15.90 78.09 34.32
C TYR A 708 -15.19 79.09 35.25
N LEU A 709 -14.06 78.70 35.83
CA LEU A 709 -13.25 79.59 36.69
C LEU A 709 -12.69 80.81 35.91
N ALA A 710 -12.26 80.62 34.66
CA ALA A 710 -11.78 81.70 33.81
C ALA A 710 -12.90 82.69 33.44
N GLN A 711 -14.13 82.20 33.23
CA GLN A 711 -15.31 83.04 33.02
C GLN A 711 -15.59 83.89 34.27
N GLN A 712 -15.52 83.28 35.45
CA GLN A 712 -15.72 83.97 36.72
C GLN A 712 -14.65 85.04 36.97
N GLN A 713 -13.37 84.77 36.65
CA GLN A 713 -12.31 85.79 36.73
C GLN A 713 -12.53 86.94 35.75
N ARG A 714 -13.02 86.66 34.53
CA ARG A 714 -13.38 87.71 33.56
C ARG A 714 -14.52 88.58 34.06
N ASP A 715 -15.53 87.98 34.69
CA ASP A 715 -16.66 88.73 35.25
C ASP A 715 -16.22 89.58 36.45
N ASN A 716 -15.37 89.02 37.34
CA ASN A 716 -14.78 89.77 38.45
C ASN A 716 -13.90 90.95 37.97
N ALA A 717 -13.07 90.74 36.95
CA ALA A 717 -12.25 91.80 36.35
C ALA A 717 -13.09 92.90 35.68
N LYS A 718 -14.25 92.56 35.11
CA LYS A 718 -15.20 93.57 34.59
C LYS A 718 -15.86 94.37 35.71
N THR A 719 -16.18 93.75 36.85
CA THR A 719 -16.67 94.48 38.02
C THR A 719 -15.59 95.38 38.61
N GLU A 720 -14.34 94.94 38.71
CA GLU A 720 -13.21 95.77 39.17
C GLU A 720 -12.92 96.93 38.20
N ALA A 721 -13.01 96.70 36.89
CA ALA A 721 -12.90 97.77 35.91
C ALA A 721 -14.04 98.79 36.03
N LYS A 722 -15.27 98.34 36.26
CA LYS A 722 -16.43 99.22 36.50
C LYS A 722 -16.31 100.01 37.81
N THR A 723 -15.80 99.41 38.89
CA THR A 723 -15.56 100.15 40.13
C THR A 723 -14.40 101.12 40.00
N ALA A 724 -13.35 100.79 39.25
CA ALA A 724 -12.28 101.74 38.95
C ALA A 724 -12.76 102.92 38.09
N GLU A 725 -13.64 102.66 37.10
CA GLU A 725 -14.31 103.69 36.30
C GLU A 725 -15.19 104.59 37.17
N GLN A 726 -16.00 104.00 38.07
CA GLN A 726 -16.84 104.75 39.01
C GLN A 726 -16.01 105.57 40.03
N VAL A 727 -14.87 105.06 40.50
CA VAL A 727 -13.97 105.82 41.39
C VAL A 727 -13.27 106.95 40.64
N SER A 728 -12.90 106.73 39.38
CA SER A 728 -12.34 107.78 38.52
C SER A 728 -13.36 108.88 38.24
N ASP A 729 -14.60 108.52 37.90
CA ASP A 729 -15.69 109.48 37.69
C ASP A 729 -16.03 110.22 39.00
N PHE A 730 -16.06 109.53 40.13
CA PHE A 730 -16.24 110.15 41.45
C PHE A 730 -15.11 111.13 41.80
N MET A 731 -13.86 110.80 41.49
CA MET A 731 -12.74 111.73 41.71
C MET A 731 -12.76 112.94 40.78
N ILE A 732 -13.28 112.80 39.55
CA ILE A 732 -13.48 113.92 38.62
C ILE A 732 -14.60 114.84 39.16
N ASP A 733 -15.72 114.29 39.61
CA ASP A 733 -16.82 115.05 40.24
C ASP A 733 -16.38 115.74 41.54
N LEU A 734 -15.53 115.12 42.35
CA LEU A 734 -15.05 115.70 43.62
C LEU A 734 -14.11 116.90 43.39
N PHE A 735 -13.41 116.97 42.25
CA PHE A 735 -12.55 118.09 41.89
C PHE A 735 -13.30 119.24 41.22
N GLU A 736 -14.47 119.02 40.60
CA GLU A 736 -15.32 120.10 40.05
C GLU A 736 -16.09 120.89 41.13
N VAL A 737 -16.17 120.40 42.37
CA VAL A 737 -16.95 121.03 43.46
C VAL A 737 -16.10 121.93 44.39
N SER A 738 -14.80 122.10 44.13
CA SER A 738 -13.93 122.95 44.98
C SER A 738 -13.45 124.23 44.28
N ASP A 739 -14.40 125.06 43.84
CA ASP A 739 -14.17 126.46 43.42
C ASP A 739 -14.43 127.41 44.62
N PRO A 740 -13.44 128.13 45.18
CA PRO A 740 -13.56 128.81 46.48
C PRO A 740 -14.35 130.13 46.52
N ASP A 741 -15.10 130.54 45.48
CA ASP A 741 -15.64 131.91 45.35
C ASP A 741 -17.18 132.06 45.39
N LYS A 742 -17.94 131.06 45.86
CA LYS A 742 -19.38 131.22 46.17
C LYS A 742 -19.74 130.55 47.49
N ALA A 743 -19.67 131.31 48.58
CA ALA A 743 -20.84 131.89 49.25
C ALA A 743 -21.73 130.84 49.94
N LEU A 744 -21.64 130.71 51.27
CA LEU A 744 -22.43 131.48 52.25
C LEU A 744 -23.91 131.07 52.25
N GLY A 745 -24.34 130.49 53.37
CA GLY A 745 -25.74 130.50 53.76
C GLY A 745 -26.29 129.14 54.15
N ASP A 746 -26.64 129.04 55.42
CA ASP A 746 -27.71 128.20 55.98
C ASP A 746 -27.41 126.73 56.35
N THR A 747 -27.28 126.57 57.68
CA THR A 747 -27.65 125.42 58.50
C THR A 747 -28.87 124.64 58.03
N ILE A 748 -28.82 123.31 58.09
CA ILE A 748 -29.86 122.32 58.52
C ILE A 748 -29.14 120.95 58.61
N THR A 749 -28.81 120.41 59.79
CA THR A 749 -29.51 119.41 60.64
C THR A 749 -29.88 118.04 60.03
N VAL A 750 -29.69 117.02 60.90
CA VAL A 750 -29.69 115.55 60.74
C VAL A 750 -31.06 114.92 60.40
N ARG A 751 -31.07 113.95 59.47
CA ARG A 751 -31.89 112.69 59.35
C ARG A 751 -31.51 112.05 58.00
N GLU A 752 -31.26 110.76 57.78
CA GLU A 752 -31.42 109.47 58.48
C GLU A 752 -30.34 108.49 57.95
N ILE A 753 -30.25 107.33 58.60
CA ILE A 753 -29.34 106.18 58.40
C ILE A 753 -29.37 105.60 56.98
#